data_AF-A0A1J0ELX3-F1
#
_entry.id   AF-A0A1J0ELX3-F1
#
_cell.length_a   1.000
_cell.length_b   1.000
_cell.length_c   1.000
_cell.angle_alpha   90.00
_cell.angle_beta   90.00
_cell.angle_gamma   90.00
#
_symmetry.space_group_name_H-M   'P 1'
#
loop_
_entity.id
_entity.type
_entity.pdbx_description
1 polymer ?
#
loop_
_entity_poly.entity_id
_entity_poly.type
_entity_poly.pdbx_seq_one_letter_code
_entity_poly.pdbx_strand_id
1 'polypeptide(L)'
;MNFKPLAASDVAFMAGNIHACPLRGHSTSFQLVDEFGDGKPYAGLTYEIIDYEDTVYTGKLDATGSGKVDNHYCGPVVLKLNQPFKGAEALYKDLRTRPHYPLPITELQVRAEKTRFFNTSGVRTQANPAKDLADATAYYQVEVSELVKHVAHLPPLALRRDPPNMVVHKLLRPTPTSRAFTSVDKSAPDGGISAVFSQMDMATVELGFFPPPHKPKGIALLPNKHHVMEVRPMRALRPMLSTGNEFCALNLYQLALMATLSYTDFGQEPDTQPVKTDSVSFPLQPSSGNWFGHALPQFDELWKVDATQTTKYYPLYEEVPYSKRLEVVPFDPLLYPDVNNPELGDEQEHPAKLHFLDDRKQVKSSDTQAFITHHDELILISVRGTNELLADGLRDADAQQVPFEEGEGKVHNGFYGAAKVAYTFVVTYLDKFYSGQKLLITGHSLGGAVALILAEMLRRDKRFDLNIVLYTYGAPRAGDTTFIKNAHPLNHHRIVNHNDPVPSVPATWMNTPSKPMYVAHGTVLVLNPAAGLALLIVGMVNFRGEPYAHHGKLRHFMPVEFNEGHKSSILWEPGCSTINDHGCAKALRQIDGLPKRGSLLRQVMEAADHSMVASYIPGCWASLRRWQEAQKLKRSRVTAQELERINGALGNISRQLDDLQQTLENNPRAHANYHQDAQKSQALKEEKGKIQMTQTRLLALHDQRVTETEVYGSYADQPEWVQENLLRWNAHPENTVNEQLAKIPPPAEDHDLAIAAITGGHAVGAPYHLDIDSIV
;
A
#
# COMPACT_ATOMS: atom_id res chain seq x y z
N MET A 1 5.81 -71.25 -46.45
CA MET A 1 4.68 -70.78 -45.63
C MET A 1 3.55 -70.40 -46.58
N ASN A 2 2.40 -71.07 -46.46
CA ASN A 2 1.21 -70.77 -47.26
C ASN A 2 0.49 -69.58 -46.60
N PHE A 3 0.54 -68.40 -47.21
CA PHE A 3 -0.26 -67.27 -46.76
C PHE A 3 -1.70 -67.48 -47.21
N LYS A 4 -2.61 -67.73 -46.27
CA LYS A 4 -4.04 -67.64 -46.56
C LYS A 4 -4.43 -66.16 -46.65
N PRO A 5 -5.14 -65.73 -47.70
CA PRO A 5 -5.74 -64.40 -47.73
C PRO A 5 -6.80 -64.29 -46.62
N LEU A 6 -6.90 -63.10 -46.02
CA LEU A 6 -7.89 -62.79 -44.97
C LEU A 6 -9.32 -63.12 -45.45
N ALA A 7 -10.17 -63.52 -44.51
CA ALA A 7 -11.59 -63.72 -44.79
C ALA A 7 -12.22 -62.38 -45.21
N ALA A 8 -13.16 -62.43 -46.17
CA ALA A 8 -13.81 -61.22 -46.70
C ALA A 8 -14.55 -60.39 -45.64
N SER A 9 -14.94 -61.00 -44.52
CA SER A 9 -15.49 -60.32 -43.33
C SER A 9 -14.49 -59.38 -42.66
N ASP A 10 -13.21 -59.73 -42.69
CA ASP A 10 -12.15 -59.02 -41.97
C ASP A 10 -11.58 -57.87 -42.80
N VAL A 11 -11.78 -57.92 -44.12
CA VAL A 11 -11.41 -56.85 -45.07
C VAL A 11 -12.21 -55.59 -44.78
N ALA A 12 -13.51 -55.68 -44.44
CA ALA A 12 -14.33 -54.52 -44.10
C ALA A 12 -13.91 -53.85 -42.78
N PHE A 13 -13.41 -54.63 -41.81
CA PHE A 13 -12.85 -54.11 -40.55
C PHE A 13 -11.51 -53.38 -40.78
N MET A 14 -10.72 -53.83 -41.75
CA MET A 14 -9.39 -53.29 -42.08
C MET A 14 -9.39 -52.24 -43.21
N ALA A 15 -10.55 -51.97 -43.85
CA ALA A 15 -10.69 -51.04 -44.98
C ALA A 15 -10.91 -49.57 -44.58
N GLY A 16 -10.97 -49.25 -43.29
CA GLY A 16 -10.89 -47.88 -42.78
C GLY A 16 -9.45 -47.44 -42.53
N ASN A 17 -9.23 -46.15 -42.21
CA ASN A 17 -7.95 -45.70 -41.66
C ASN A 17 -7.64 -46.53 -40.40
N ILE A 18 -6.77 -47.52 -40.52
CA ILE A 18 -6.28 -48.30 -39.39
C ILE A 18 -5.58 -47.29 -38.47
N HIS A 19 -6.24 -46.94 -37.36
CA HIS A 19 -5.56 -46.27 -36.27
C HIS A 19 -4.53 -47.27 -35.75
N ALA A 20 -3.25 -47.01 -36.04
CA ALA A 20 -2.18 -47.78 -35.43
C ALA A 20 -2.42 -47.81 -33.91
N CYS A 21 -2.41 -49.00 -33.30
CA CYS A 21 -2.49 -49.10 -31.85
C CYS A 21 -1.41 -48.19 -31.26
N PRO A 22 -1.76 -47.25 -30.37
CA PRO A 22 -0.78 -46.35 -29.81
C PRO A 22 0.28 -47.17 -29.09
N LEU A 23 1.54 -47.00 -29.50
CA LEU A 23 2.67 -47.75 -28.96
C LEU A 23 2.89 -47.33 -27.51
N ARG A 24 3.23 -48.29 -26.65
CA ARG A 24 3.73 -48.03 -25.29
C ARG A 24 5.21 -48.37 -25.23
N GLY A 25 5.88 -47.87 -24.19
CA GLY A 25 7.27 -48.20 -23.89
C GLY A 25 8.13 -46.99 -23.54
N HIS A 26 7.57 -45.78 -23.62
CA HIS A 26 8.25 -44.59 -23.11
C HIS A 26 8.24 -44.58 -21.58
N SER A 27 9.30 -44.03 -21.01
CA SER A 27 9.43 -43.76 -19.57
C SER A 27 9.80 -42.29 -19.39
N THR A 28 9.09 -41.58 -18.52
CA THR A 28 9.42 -40.18 -18.19
C THR A 28 9.64 -40.05 -16.71
N SER A 29 10.74 -39.40 -16.32
CA SER A 29 11.05 -39.11 -14.92
C SER A 29 11.27 -37.63 -14.72
N PHE A 30 11.04 -37.17 -13.50
CA PHE A 30 11.17 -35.76 -13.17
C PHE A 30 11.48 -35.55 -11.69
N GLN A 31 12.01 -34.39 -11.35
CA GLN A 31 12.33 -34.00 -9.97
C GLN A 31 11.88 -32.56 -9.72
N LEU A 32 11.25 -32.30 -8.58
CA LEU A 32 11.03 -30.95 -8.07
C LEU A 32 12.14 -30.59 -7.08
N VAL A 33 12.74 -29.43 -7.25
CA VAL A 33 13.79 -28.90 -6.36
C VAL A 33 13.51 -27.45 -5.99
N ASP A 34 14.03 -26.99 -4.86
CA ASP A 34 14.06 -25.58 -4.50
C ASP A 34 15.26 -24.86 -5.16
N GLU A 35 15.44 -23.57 -4.83
CA GLU A 35 16.56 -22.77 -5.38
C GLU A 35 17.94 -23.21 -4.86
N PHE A 36 18.01 -24.08 -3.85
CA PHE A 36 19.25 -24.69 -3.38
C PHE A 36 19.51 -26.05 -4.04
N GLY A 37 18.60 -26.51 -4.89
CA GLY A 37 18.66 -27.82 -5.54
C GLY A 37 18.22 -28.98 -4.64
N ASP A 38 17.56 -28.71 -3.50
CA ASP A 38 17.04 -29.75 -2.61
C ASP A 38 15.59 -30.09 -2.99
N GLY A 39 15.31 -31.37 -3.24
CA GLY A 39 13.97 -31.87 -3.52
C GLY A 39 13.22 -32.40 -2.29
N LYS A 40 13.86 -32.49 -1.12
CA LYS A 40 13.21 -32.91 0.14
C LYS A 40 11.95 -32.10 0.49
N PRO A 41 11.88 -30.77 0.28
CA PRO A 41 10.65 -30.01 0.58
C PRO A 41 9.41 -30.56 -0.15
N TYR A 42 9.61 -31.17 -1.31
CA TYR A 42 8.55 -31.68 -2.19
C TYR A 42 8.28 -33.19 -2.03
N ALA A 43 9.03 -33.89 -1.18
CA ALA A 43 8.92 -35.33 -0.97
C ALA A 43 7.51 -35.78 -0.53
N GLY A 44 6.95 -36.80 -1.18
CA GLY A 44 5.63 -37.35 -0.86
C GLY A 44 4.44 -36.59 -1.45
N LEU A 45 4.67 -35.52 -2.24
CA LEU A 45 3.61 -34.87 -3.01
C LEU A 45 2.98 -35.85 -4.00
N THR A 46 1.65 -35.85 -4.10
CA THR A 46 0.95 -36.62 -5.12
C THR A 46 1.00 -35.88 -6.45
N TYR A 47 1.41 -36.58 -7.50
CA TYR A 47 1.42 -36.07 -8.87
C TYR A 47 0.43 -36.83 -9.75
N GLU A 48 -0.03 -36.13 -10.78
CA GLU A 48 -0.85 -36.64 -11.87
C GLU A 48 -0.10 -36.38 -13.18
N ILE A 49 0.06 -37.42 -14.00
CA ILE A 49 0.65 -37.34 -15.33
C ILE A 49 -0.38 -37.80 -16.35
N ILE A 50 -0.58 -37.01 -17.38
CA ILE A 50 -1.47 -37.33 -18.50
C ILE A 50 -0.60 -37.56 -19.72
N ASP A 51 -0.67 -38.73 -20.35
CA ASP A 51 0.11 -39.02 -21.56
C ASP A 51 -0.59 -38.61 -22.86
N TYR A 52 0.06 -38.92 -23.98
CA TYR A 52 -0.41 -38.61 -25.33
C TYR A 52 -1.80 -39.18 -25.68
N GLU A 53 -2.24 -40.26 -25.01
CA GLU A 53 -3.55 -40.89 -25.23
C GLU A 53 -4.54 -40.56 -24.11
N ASP A 54 -4.34 -39.43 -23.41
CA ASP A 54 -5.15 -38.98 -22.27
C ASP A 54 -5.20 -39.99 -21.11
N THR A 55 -4.23 -40.92 -21.03
CA THR A 55 -4.16 -41.86 -19.91
C THR A 55 -3.57 -41.17 -18.71
N VAL A 56 -4.29 -41.24 -17.59
CA VAL A 56 -3.90 -40.63 -16.32
C VAL A 56 -3.11 -41.61 -15.45
N TYR A 57 -1.91 -41.20 -15.04
CA TYR A 57 -1.04 -41.90 -14.12
C TYR A 57 -0.90 -41.08 -12.84
N THR A 58 -1.03 -41.71 -11.68
CA THR A 58 -0.86 -41.04 -10.39
C THR A 58 0.25 -41.70 -9.59
N GLY A 59 1.04 -40.90 -8.88
CA GLY A 59 2.09 -41.39 -8.00
C GLY A 59 2.42 -40.40 -6.89
N LYS A 60 3.44 -40.71 -6.10
CA LYS A 60 3.98 -39.80 -5.08
C LYS A 60 5.46 -39.55 -5.35
N LEU A 61 5.91 -38.33 -5.12
CA LEU A 61 7.34 -38.02 -5.15
C LEU A 61 8.07 -38.78 -4.04
N ASP A 62 9.25 -39.29 -4.35
CA ASP A 62 10.10 -39.97 -3.38
C ASP A 62 10.77 -39.00 -2.39
N ALA A 63 11.68 -39.51 -1.55
CA ALA A 63 12.41 -38.71 -0.56
C ALA A 63 13.31 -37.61 -1.17
N THR A 64 13.63 -37.70 -2.46
CA THR A 64 14.43 -36.74 -3.22
C THR A 64 13.58 -35.76 -4.01
N GLY A 65 12.24 -35.84 -3.91
CA GLY A 65 11.34 -35.03 -4.72
C GLY A 65 11.17 -35.54 -6.16
N SER A 66 11.54 -36.80 -6.42
CA SER A 66 11.53 -37.39 -7.77
C SER A 66 10.30 -38.25 -8.02
N GLY A 67 9.79 -38.23 -9.25
CA GLY A 67 8.67 -39.04 -9.73
C GLY A 67 9.02 -39.69 -11.07
N LYS A 68 8.37 -40.83 -11.36
CA LYS A 68 8.60 -41.58 -12.60
C LYS A 68 7.33 -42.27 -13.08
N VAL A 69 7.12 -42.29 -14.38
CA VAL A 69 6.08 -43.07 -15.05
C VAL A 69 6.74 -43.94 -16.10
N ASP A 70 6.60 -45.26 -15.95
CA ASP A 70 7.12 -46.26 -16.85
C ASP A 70 6.02 -46.77 -17.79
N ASN A 71 6.41 -47.14 -19.02
CA ASN A 71 5.55 -47.78 -20.01
C ASN A 71 4.27 -46.98 -20.37
N HIS A 72 4.38 -45.65 -20.43
CA HIS A 72 3.30 -44.80 -20.93
C HIS A 72 3.23 -44.81 -22.47
N TYR A 73 2.13 -44.30 -23.04
CA TYR A 73 1.98 -44.20 -24.49
C TYR A 73 3.05 -43.28 -25.08
N CYS A 74 3.56 -43.65 -26.26
CA CYS A 74 4.68 -43.00 -26.90
C CYS A 74 4.32 -41.56 -27.30
N GLY A 75 4.80 -40.60 -26.52
CA GLY A 75 4.64 -39.18 -26.76
C GLY A 75 5.02 -38.36 -25.52
N PRO A 76 4.86 -37.03 -25.56
CA PRO A 76 5.03 -36.19 -24.38
C PRO A 76 3.97 -36.50 -23.32
N VAL A 77 4.22 -36.05 -22.10
CA VAL A 77 3.29 -36.17 -20.97
C VAL A 77 3.11 -34.84 -20.28
N VAL A 78 1.96 -34.59 -19.64
CA VAL A 78 1.66 -33.37 -18.87
C VAL A 78 1.66 -33.67 -17.39
N LEU A 79 2.51 -32.99 -16.63
CA LEU A 79 2.59 -33.07 -15.18
C LEU A 79 1.68 -32.04 -14.50
N LYS A 80 0.94 -32.49 -13.48
CA LYS A 80 0.11 -31.67 -12.57
C LYS A 80 0.28 -32.12 -11.12
N LEU A 81 0.17 -31.19 -10.18
CA LEU A 81 0.22 -31.42 -8.73
C LEU A 81 -0.99 -30.80 -8.02
N ASN A 82 -2.18 -31.34 -8.30
CA ASN A 82 -3.47 -30.78 -7.87
C ASN A 82 -3.92 -31.19 -6.45
N GLN A 83 -3.08 -31.90 -5.68
CA GLN A 83 -3.47 -32.42 -4.38
C GLN A 83 -3.90 -31.27 -3.44
N PRO A 84 -5.17 -31.21 -2.99
CA PRO A 84 -5.60 -30.20 -2.03
C PRO A 84 -4.86 -30.35 -0.71
N PHE A 85 -4.51 -29.23 -0.08
CA PHE A 85 -3.89 -29.23 1.23
C PHE A 85 -4.83 -29.87 2.27
N LYS A 86 -4.31 -30.75 3.13
CA LYS A 86 -5.09 -31.41 4.20
C LYS A 86 -4.58 -31.11 5.61
N GLY A 87 -3.58 -30.24 5.77
CA GLY A 87 -3.08 -29.85 7.07
C GLY A 87 -4.07 -29.03 7.91
N ALA A 88 -3.80 -28.98 9.22
CA ALA A 88 -4.65 -28.34 10.23
C ALA A 88 -4.15 -26.96 10.69
N GLU A 89 -3.12 -26.41 10.05
CA GLU A 89 -2.58 -25.08 10.36
C GLU A 89 -3.69 -24.02 10.19
N ALA A 90 -3.94 -23.21 11.23
CA ALA A 90 -5.10 -22.32 11.33
C ALA A 90 -5.21 -21.36 10.13
N LEU A 91 -4.12 -20.68 9.77
CA LEU A 91 -4.06 -19.76 8.63
C LEU A 91 -4.59 -20.40 7.33
N TYR A 92 -4.05 -21.56 6.93
CA TYR A 92 -4.46 -22.21 5.68
C TYR A 92 -5.87 -22.78 5.78
N LYS A 93 -6.28 -23.25 6.96
CA LYS A 93 -7.65 -23.70 7.18
C LYS A 93 -8.62 -22.54 6.95
N ASP A 94 -8.37 -21.40 7.59
CA ASP A 94 -9.24 -20.22 7.51
C ASP A 94 -9.34 -19.68 6.08
N LEU A 95 -8.21 -19.56 5.37
CA LEU A 95 -8.19 -19.15 3.96
C LEU A 95 -8.96 -20.10 3.02
N ARG A 96 -8.97 -21.40 3.32
CA ARG A 96 -9.69 -22.41 2.52
C ARG A 96 -11.17 -22.48 2.85
N THR A 97 -11.55 -22.18 4.08
CA THR A 97 -12.93 -22.37 4.57
C THR A 97 -13.70 -21.06 4.77
N ARG A 98 -13.08 -19.90 4.52
CA ARG A 98 -13.78 -18.61 4.63
C ARG A 98 -15.01 -18.55 3.71
N PRO A 99 -16.10 -17.89 4.13
CA PRO A 99 -17.36 -17.88 3.36
C PRO A 99 -17.25 -17.21 2.00
N HIS A 100 -16.39 -16.18 1.89
CA HIS A 100 -16.21 -15.40 0.66
C HIS A 100 -14.83 -15.65 0.08
N TYR A 101 -14.79 -16.00 -1.21
CA TYR A 101 -13.55 -16.32 -1.95
C TYR A 101 -12.67 -17.38 -1.27
N PRO A 102 -13.18 -18.60 -0.95
CA PRO A 102 -12.37 -19.67 -0.37
C PRO A 102 -11.23 -20.07 -1.32
N LEU A 103 -10.00 -20.12 -0.81
CA LEU A 103 -8.82 -20.38 -1.63
C LEU A 103 -8.60 -21.89 -1.86
N PRO A 104 -8.45 -22.36 -3.11
CA PRO A 104 -8.14 -23.76 -3.40
C PRO A 104 -6.65 -24.06 -3.19
N ILE A 105 -6.24 -24.08 -1.91
CA ILE A 105 -4.84 -24.26 -1.52
C ILE A 105 -4.40 -25.72 -1.72
N THR A 106 -3.25 -25.93 -2.38
CA THR A 106 -2.65 -27.25 -2.62
C THR A 106 -1.49 -27.56 -1.68
N GLU A 107 -1.15 -28.84 -1.53
CA GLU A 107 0.05 -29.26 -0.77
C GLU A 107 1.33 -28.67 -1.37
N LEU A 108 1.41 -28.54 -2.70
CA LEU A 108 2.55 -27.92 -3.39
C LEU A 108 2.71 -26.45 -2.97
N GLN A 109 1.61 -25.70 -2.90
CA GLN A 109 1.62 -24.29 -2.47
C GLN A 109 2.20 -24.15 -1.06
N VAL A 110 1.66 -24.90 -0.09
CA VAL A 110 2.11 -24.82 1.32
C VAL A 110 3.58 -25.22 1.46
N ARG A 111 4.06 -26.21 0.70
CA ARG A 111 5.47 -26.60 0.71
C ARG A 111 6.37 -25.54 0.06
N ALA A 112 5.94 -24.91 -1.02
CA ALA A 112 6.67 -23.81 -1.66
C ALA A 112 6.74 -22.55 -0.77
N GLU A 113 5.77 -22.30 0.11
CA GLU A 113 5.88 -21.20 1.09
C GLU A 113 6.93 -21.46 2.19
N LYS A 114 7.24 -22.74 2.43
CA LYS A 114 8.23 -23.20 3.42
C LYS A 114 9.66 -23.18 2.86
N THR A 115 9.85 -23.06 1.55
CA THR A 115 11.17 -22.85 0.94
C THR A 115 11.57 -21.36 1.00
N ARG A 116 12.82 -21.07 0.64
CA ARG A 116 13.41 -19.72 0.69
C ARG A 116 14.13 -19.41 -0.60
N PHE A 117 14.22 -18.12 -0.92
CA PHE A 117 15.06 -17.68 -2.02
C PHE A 117 16.53 -17.90 -1.69
N PHE A 118 17.30 -18.25 -2.71
CA PHE A 118 18.76 -18.29 -2.59
C PHE A 118 19.32 -16.87 -2.40
N ASN A 119 18.75 -15.89 -3.13
CA ASN A 119 19.05 -14.47 -2.98
C ASN A 119 17.87 -13.75 -2.33
N THR A 120 18.11 -13.02 -1.25
CA THR A 120 17.08 -12.26 -0.52
C THR A 120 16.39 -11.19 -1.35
N SER A 121 16.95 -10.81 -2.51
CA SER A 121 16.28 -9.95 -3.50
C SER A 121 15.15 -10.63 -4.27
N GLY A 122 14.97 -11.95 -4.12
CA GLY A 122 14.01 -12.73 -4.91
C GLY A 122 14.47 -13.05 -6.33
N VAL A 123 15.67 -12.59 -6.72
CA VAL A 123 16.28 -12.92 -8.03
C VAL A 123 16.71 -14.38 -8.03
N ARG A 124 16.16 -15.15 -8.97
CA ARG A 124 16.46 -16.58 -9.14
C ARG A 124 17.96 -16.83 -9.35
N THR A 125 18.45 -17.89 -8.72
CA THR A 125 19.83 -18.35 -8.93
C THR A 125 20.05 -18.85 -10.37
N GLN A 126 21.28 -18.69 -10.86
CA GLN A 126 21.70 -19.22 -12.17
C GLN A 126 22.54 -20.50 -12.04
N ALA A 127 23.00 -20.80 -10.82
CA ALA A 127 23.92 -21.90 -10.53
C ALA A 127 23.27 -22.89 -9.58
N ASN A 128 22.01 -23.27 -9.86
CA ASN A 128 21.35 -24.31 -9.09
C ASN A 128 22.09 -25.65 -9.33
N PRO A 129 22.60 -26.33 -8.29
CA PRO A 129 23.35 -27.56 -8.45
C PRO A 129 22.53 -28.71 -9.07
N ALA A 130 21.20 -28.65 -8.98
CA ALA A 130 20.32 -29.64 -9.61
C ALA A 130 20.27 -29.52 -11.13
N LYS A 131 20.82 -28.45 -11.72
CA LYS A 131 20.89 -28.29 -13.19
C LYS A 131 21.74 -29.38 -13.85
N ASP A 132 22.79 -29.84 -13.16
CA ASP A 132 23.67 -30.91 -13.64
C ASP A 132 23.04 -32.31 -13.54
N LEU A 133 21.94 -32.45 -12.77
CA LEU A 133 21.18 -33.69 -12.66
C LEU A 133 20.17 -33.87 -13.81
N ALA A 134 19.84 -32.78 -14.52
CA ALA A 134 18.89 -32.81 -15.63
C ALA A 134 19.54 -33.33 -16.91
N ASP A 135 18.73 -33.97 -17.76
CA ASP A 135 19.16 -34.21 -19.15
C ASP A 135 19.39 -32.89 -19.90
N ALA A 136 20.19 -32.93 -20.96
CA ALA A 136 20.43 -31.77 -21.80
C ALA A 136 19.09 -31.13 -22.23
N THR A 137 18.95 -29.83 -21.93
CA THR A 137 17.77 -28.98 -22.16
C THR A 137 16.49 -29.38 -21.38
N ALA A 138 16.63 -30.14 -20.29
CA ALA A 138 15.51 -30.62 -19.45
C ALA A 138 15.44 -29.99 -18.05
N TYR A 139 16.09 -28.83 -17.87
CA TYR A 139 16.00 -28.02 -16.64
C TYR A 139 15.04 -26.84 -16.84
N TYR A 140 14.11 -26.64 -15.91
CA TYR A 140 13.12 -25.57 -15.96
C TYR A 140 12.98 -24.82 -14.64
N GLN A 141 12.82 -23.51 -14.73
CA GLN A 141 12.37 -22.63 -13.64
C GLN A 141 10.86 -22.48 -13.74
N VAL A 142 10.15 -22.92 -12.71
CA VAL A 142 8.69 -23.03 -12.72
C VAL A 142 8.06 -22.23 -11.58
N GLU A 143 6.81 -21.81 -11.79
CA GLU A 143 5.94 -21.30 -10.75
C GLU A 143 4.94 -22.37 -10.31
N VAL A 144 4.45 -22.26 -9.07
CA VAL A 144 3.39 -23.15 -8.57
C VAL A 144 2.13 -23.07 -9.46
N SER A 145 1.82 -21.88 -10.01
CA SER A 145 0.66 -21.65 -10.89
C SER A 145 0.70 -22.46 -12.19
N GLU A 146 1.87 -22.93 -12.63
CA GLU A 146 2.00 -23.75 -13.83
C GLU A 146 1.72 -25.23 -13.59
N LEU A 147 1.73 -25.66 -12.33
CA LEU A 147 1.57 -27.06 -11.92
C LEU A 147 0.19 -27.37 -11.32
N VAL A 148 -0.63 -26.36 -11.03
CA VAL A 148 -1.91 -26.52 -10.34
C VAL A 148 -3.10 -26.00 -11.15
N LYS A 149 -4.30 -26.52 -10.86
CA LYS A 149 -5.53 -26.21 -11.59
C LYS A 149 -6.02 -24.78 -11.39
N HIS A 150 -6.07 -24.30 -10.15
CA HIS A 150 -6.64 -22.99 -9.80
C HIS A 150 -5.52 -22.01 -9.49
N VAL A 151 -5.50 -20.89 -10.22
CA VAL A 151 -4.34 -19.98 -10.26
C VAL A 151 -4.66 -18.53 -9.94
N ALA A 152 -5.94 -18.15 -9.89
CA ALA A 152 -6.34 -16.76 -9.69
C ALA A 152 -5.91 -16.17 -8.35
N HIS A 153 -5.63 -17.02 -7.35
CA HIS A 153 -5.13 -16.61 -6.04
C HIS A 153 -3.61 -16.72 -5.90
N LEU A 154 -2.88 -17.03 -6.97
CA LEU A 154 -1.43 -17.28 -6.96
C LEU A 154 -0.65 -16.08 -7.51
N PRO A 155 0.65 -15.96 -7.17
CA PRO A 155 1.46 -14.87 -7.69
C PRO A 155 1.55 -14.92 -9.23
N PRO A 156 1.68 -13.75 -9.89
CA PRO A 156 1.93 -13.71 -11.32
C PRO A 156 3.32 -14.28 -11.63
N LEU A 157 3.51 -14.67 -12.90
CA LEU A 157 4.78 -15.23 -13.37
C LEU A 157 5.92 -14.23 -13.20
N ALA A 158 6.97 -14.59 -12.46
CA ALA A 158 8.17 -13.78 -12.32
C ALA A 158 9.13 -13.99 -13.51
N LEU A 159 10.06 -13.06 -13.71
CA LEU A 159 11.11 -13.20 -14.72
C LEU A 159 11.95 -14.46 -14.44
N ARG A 160 12.23 -15.23 -15.49
CA ARG A 160 13.02 -16.47 -15.44
C ARG A 160 13.87 -16.64 -16.69
N ARG A 161 14.99 -17.37 -16.56
CA ARG A 161 15.94 -17.59 -17.66
C ARG A 161 15.77 -18.95 -18.33
N ASP A 162 15.34 -19.95 -17.57
CA ASP A 162 15.14 -21.31 -18.07
C ASP A 162 13.62 -21.66 -18.07
N PRO A 163 12.76 -21.03 -18.91
CA PRO A 163 11.33 -21.34 -18.93
C PRO A 163 11.04 -22.75 -19.47
N PRO A 164 9.93 -23.40 -19.06
CA PRO A 164 9.43 -24.62 -19.69
C PRO A 164 9.25 -24.47 -21.20
N ASN A 165 9.56 -25.53 -21.95
CA ASN A 165 9.39 -25.53 -23.39
C ASN A 165 7.91 -25.69 -23.77
N MET A 166 7.23 -24.57 -23.99
CA MET A 166 5.81 -24.54 -24.35
C MET A 166 5.50 -25.17 -25.72
N VAL A 167 6.50 -25.42 -26.58
CA VAL A 167 6.30 -26.14 -27.85
C VAL A 167 5.90 -27.59 -27.61
N VAL A 168 6.31 -28.19 -26.49
CA VAL A 168 5.99 -29.60 -26.16
C VAL A 168 4.48 -29.80 -26.02
N HIS A 169 3.74 -28.80 -25.55
CA HIS A 169 2.27 -28.85 -25.51
C HIS A 169 1.64 -29.05 -26.90
N LYS A 170 2.27 -28.55 -27.97
CA LYS A 170 1.79 -28.74 -29.35
C LYS A 170 2.02 -30.16 -29.88
N LEU A 171 2.85 -30.96 -29.21
CA LEU A 171 3.12 -32.36 -29.54
C LEU A 171 2.10 -33.31 -28.91
N LEU A 172 1.27 -32.82 -27.97
CA LEU A 172 0.15 -33.59 -27.43
C LEU A 172 -0.90 -33.78 -28.53
N ARG A 173 -1.66 -34.87 -28.41
CA ARG A 173 -2.75 -35.17 -29.32
C ARG A 173 -3.79 -34.05 -29.25
N PRO A 174 -4.26 -33.51 -30.38
CA PRO A 174 -5.40 -32.60 -30.38
C PRO A 174 -6.63 -33.31 -29.82
N THR A 175 -7.42 -32.62 -29.01
CA THR A 175 -8.68 -33.15 -28.48
C THR A 175 -9.52 -33.68 -29.65
N PRO A 176 -9.96 -34.96 -29.64
CA PRO A 176 -10.62 -35.55 -30.79
C PRO A 176 -11.93 -34.80 -31.11
N THR A 177 -12.01 -34.25 -32.33
CA THR A 177 -13.18 -33.54 -32.88
C THR A 177 -14.43 -34.41 -33.06
N SER A 178 -14.31 -35.73 -32.86
CA SER A 178 -15.42 -36.66 -32.89
C SER A 178 -15.16 -37.83 -31.93
N ARG A 179 -15.73 -37.80 -30.72
CA ARG A 179 -16.14 -39.00 -29.99
C ARG A 179 -17.08 -38.62 -28.85
N ALA A 180 -18.36 -38.50 -29.19
CA ALA A 180 -19.46 -38.56 -28.23
C ALA A 180 -19.69 -40.02 -27.77
N PHE A 181 -18.67 -40.70 -27.26
CA PHE A 181 -18.78 -42.03 -26.66
C PHE A 181 -17.63 -42.26 -25.66
N THR A 182 -17.60 -41.49 -24.59
CA THR A 182 -16.95 -41.90 -23.35
C THR A 182 -18.03 -42.05 -22.28
N SER A 183 -18.04 -43.19 -21.60
CA SER A 183 -18.85 -43.37 -20.40
C SER A 183 -18.40 -42.35 -19.36
N VAL A 184 -19.31 -41.45 -18.99
CA VAL A 184 -19.08 -40.43 -17.95
C VAL A 184 -18.73 -41.14 -16.64
N ASP A 185 -17.49 -40.98 -16.18
CA ASP A 185 -17.14 -41.32 -14.80
C ASP A 185 -17.67 -40.23 -13.88
N LYS A 186 -18.82 -40.49 -13.26
CA LYS A 186 -19.45 -39.56 -12.31
C LYS A 186 -18.69 -39.45 -10.98
N SER A 187 -17.61 -40.20 -10.80
CA SER A 187 -16.72 -40.07 -9.63
C SER A 187 -15.56 -39.10 -9.86
N ALA A 188 -15.39 -38.58 -11.09
CA ALA A 188 -14.42 -37.53 -11.39
C ALA A 188 -14.81 -36.19 -10.74
N PRO A 189 -13.84 -35.38 -10.24
CA PRO A 189 -14.12 -34.11 -9.53
C PRO A 189 -14.85 -33.05 -10.35
N ASP A 190 -14.93 -33.20 -11.67
CA ASP A 190 -15.54 -32.27 -12.62
C ASP A 190 -16.79 -32.83 -13.31
N GLY A 191 -17.30 -33.99 -12.86
CA GLY A 191 -18.48 -34.63 -13.45
C GLY A 191 -18.33 -35.04 -14.92
N GLY A 192 -17.10 -35.09 -15.46
CA GLY A 192 -16.83 -35.43 -16.85
C GLY A 192 -17.01 -34.28 -17.86
N ILE A 193 -17.11 -33.03 -17.40
CA ILE A 193 -17.36 -31.86 -18.27
C ILE A 193 -16.13 -31.49 -19.12
N SER A 194 -14.91 -31.83 -18.69
CA SER A 194 -13.68 -31.47 -19.41
C SER A 194 -13.42 -32.25 -20.70
N ALA A 195 -14.29 -33.20 -21.07
CA ALA A 195 -13.94 -34.25 -22.04
C ALA A 195 -14.47 -34.09 -23.48
N VAL A 196 -15.28 -33.08 -23.83
CA VAL A 196 -15.80 -32.99 -25.21
C VAL A 196 -16.03 -31.54 -25.66
N PHE A 197 -15.25 -31.09 -26.65
CA PHE A 197 -15.62 -29.96 -27.52
C PHE A 197 -15.73 -30.49 -28.96
N SER A 198 -16.89 -30.30 -29.59
CA SER A 198 -17.12 -30.67 -30.99
C SER A 198 -16.56 -29.60 -31.95
N GLN A 199 -16.45 -29.92 -33.24
CA GLN A 199 -16.07 -28.97 -34.28
C GLN A 199 -17.06 -27.78 -34.39
N MET A 200 -18.33 -28.02 -34.03
CA MET A 200 -19.36 -26.97 -33.95
C MET A 200 -19.10 -26.05 -32.76
N ASP A 201 -18.69 -26.60 -31.61
CA ASP A 201 -18.34 -25.82 -30.42
C ASP A 201 -17.11 -24.94 -30.69
N MET A 202 -16.10 -25.47 -31.39
CA MET A 202 -14.90 -24.71 -31.79
C MET A 202 -15.21 -23.59 -32.79
N ALA A 203 -16.09 -23.84 -33.77
CA ALA A 203 -16.55 -22.79 -34.69
C ALA A 203 -17.37 -21.71 -33.96
N THR A 204 -18.18 -22.09 -32.97
CA THR A 204 -18.91 -21.13 -32.14
C THR A 204 -18.00 -20.35 -31.18
N VAL A 205 -16.89 -20.94 -30.71
CA VAL A 205 -15.82 -20.23 -29.98
C VAL A 205 -15.13 -19.20 -30.89
N GLU A 206 -14.75 -19.57 -32.11
CA GLU A 206 -14.13 -18.66 -33.08
C GLU A 206 -15.06 -17.49 -33.48
N LEU A 207 -16.38 -17.76 -33.48
CA LEU A 207 -17.41 -16.75 -33.70
C LEU A 207 -17.78 -15.96 -32.42
N GLY A 208 -17.15 -16.24 -31.27
CA GLY A 208 -17.31 -15.51 -30.02
C GLY A 208 -18.52 -15.89 -29.16
N PHE A 209 -19.18 -17.02 -29.44
CA PHE A 209 -20.35 -17.51 -28.70
C PHE A 209 -20.01 -18.36 -27.48
N PHE A 210 -18.78 -18.85 -27.36
CA PHE A 210 -18.28 -19.61 -26.21
C PHE A 210 -16.87 -19.14 -25.81
N PRO A 211 -16.48 -19.23 -24.53
CA PRO A 211 -15.13 -18.92 -24.10
C PRO A 211 -14.11 -19.85 -24.78
N PRO A 212 -12.90 -19.36 -25.10
CA PRO A 212 -11.87 -20.17 -25.73
C PRO A 212 -11.56 -21.43 -24.89
N PRO A 213 -11.26 -22.57 -25.54
CA PRO A 213 -10.87 -23.78 -24.82
C PRO A 213 -9.69 -23.48 -23.91
N HIS A 214 -9.72 -24.04 -22.69
CA HIS A 214 -8.71 -23.75 -21.68
C HIS A 214 -7.30 -24.01 -22.22
N LYS A 215 -6.39 -23.06 -22.01
CA LYS A 215 -4.96 -23.31 -22.20
C LYS A 215 -4.59 -24.59 -21.44
N PRO A 216 -3.89 -25.56 -22.04
CA PRO A 216 -3.52 -26.78 -21.36
C PRO A 216 -2.73 -26.44 -20.09
N LYS A 217 -3.29 -26.75 -18.92
CA LYS A 217 -2.68 -26.51 -17.61
C LYS A 217 -1.75 -27.67 -17.26
N GLY A 218 -0.61 -27.39 -16.64
CA GLY A 218 0.45 -28.35 -16.35
C GLY A 218 1.70 -28.14 -17.22
N ILE A 219 2.78 -28.83 -16.85
CA ILE A 219 4.05 -28.75 -17.57
C ILE A 219 4.19 -29.97 -18.48
N ALA A 220 4.34 -29.73 -19.78
CA ALA A 220 4.56 -30.79 -20.76
C ALA A 220 6.05 -31.21 -20.77
N LEU A 221 6.29 -32.50 -20.60
CA LEU A 221 7.60 -33.14 -20.51
C LEU A 221 7.83 -34.04 -21.72
N LEU A 222 9.08 -34.10 -22.18
CA LEU A 222 9.46 -34.98 -23.28
C LEU A 222 9.62 -36.42 -22.77
N PRO A 223 9.28 -37.43 -23.59
CA PRO A 223 9.47 -38.81 -23.17
C PRO A 223 10.95 -39.20 -23.11
N ASN A 224 11.24 -40.26 -22.36
CA ASN A 224 12.57 -40.88 -22.24
C ASN A 224 13.65 -39.91 -21.75
N LYS A 225 13.25 -38.95 -20.91
CA LYS A 225 14.13 -37.98 -20.28
C LYS A 225 13.89 -37.87 -18.78
N HIS A 226 14.92 -37.41 -18.07
CA HIS A 226 14.85 -36.90 -16.72
C HIS A 226 14.78 -35.37 -16.71
N HIS A 227 13.68 -34.83 -16.18
CA HIS A 227 13.43 -33.40 -16.11
C HIS A 227 13.60 -32.87 -14.69
N VAL A 228 14.29 -31.74 -14.52
CA VAL A 228 14.42 -31.08 -13.22
C VAL A 228 13.67 -29.75 -13.27
N MET A 229 12.82 -29.51 -12.27
CA MET A 229 12.01 -28.31 -12.15
C MET A 229 12.34 -27.58 -10.84
N GLU A 230 12.98 -26.42 -10.97
CA GLU A 230 13.21 -25.48 -9.87
C GLU A 230 11.93 -24.70 -9.59
N VAL A 231 11.25 -25.05 -8.50
CA VAL A 231 10.02 -24.40 -8.05
C VAL A 231 10.38 -23.13 -7.29
N ARG A 232 9.86 -21.98 -7.74
CA ARG A 232 10.06 -20.71 -7.02
C ARG A 232 9.50 -20.79 -5.60
N PRO A 233 10.22 -20.27 -4.60
CA PRO A 233 9.66 -20.02 -3.27
C PRO A 233 8.40 -19.15 -3.38
N MET A 234 7.33 -19.58 -2.70
CA MET A 234 6.05 -18.88 -2.72
C MET A 234 6.00 -17.86 -1.56
N ARG A 235 6.69 -16.74 -1.77
CA ARG A 235 6.85 -15.65 -0.80
C ARG A 235 6.39 -14.33 -1.43
N ALA A 236 6.09 -13.33 -0.61
CA ALA A 236 5.80 -11.97 -1.07
C ALA A 236 6.51 -10.95 -0.19
N LEU A 237 6.70 -9.74 -0.74
CA LEU A 237 7.03 -8.57 0.07
C LEU A 237 5.76 -7.96 0.66
N ARG A 238 5.86 -7.42 1.87
CA ARG A 238 4.79 -6.68 2.55
C ARG A 238 5.38 -5.43 3.21
N PRO A 239 4.79 -4.23 3.05
CA PRO A 239 5.22 -3.07 3.84
C PRO A 239 5.06 -3.37 5.32
N MET A 240 6.10 -3.14 6.12
CA MET A 240 6.03 -3.30 7.57
C MET A 240 5.11 -2.23 8.16
N LEU A 241 3.96 -2.66 8.69
CA LEU A 241 2.95 -1.78 9.30
C LEU A 241 2.70 -2.23 10.73
N SER A 242 3.10 -1.40 11.70
CA SER A 242 2.94 -1.70 13.12
C SER A 242 1.45 -1.73 13.49
N THR A 243 1.06 -2.76 14.24
CA THR A 243 -0.29 -2.93 14.77
C THR A 243 -0.48 -2.30 16.16
N GLY A 244 0.52 -1.60 16.71
CA GLY A 244 0.39 -0.85 17.96
C GLY A 244 -0.59 0.34 17.86
N ASN A 245 -1.25 0.69 18.97
CA ASN A 245 -2.08 1.92 19.05
C ASN A 245 -1.25 3.19 19.18
N GLU A 246 -0.05 3.06 19.76
CA GLU A 246 0.86 4.16 19.98
C GLU A 246 1.52 4.63 18.69
N PHE A 247 1.95 5.89 18.71
CA PHE A 247 2.67 6.47 17.60
C PHE A 247 4.05 5.82 17.44
N CYS A 248 4.37 5.35 16.22
CA CYS A 248 5.73 5.02 15.84
C CYS A 248 6.16 5.68 14.53
N ALA A 249 7.47 5.93 14.39
CA ALA A 249 8.05 6.56 13.21
C ALA A 249 7.96 5.67 11.95
N LEU A 250 7.94 4.34 12.11
CA LEU A 250 7.70 3.41 11.01
C LEU A 250 6.35 3.67 10.35
N ASN A 251 5.25 3.69 11.13
CA ASN A 251 3.93 3.96 10.58
C ASN A 251 3.79 5.39 10.07
N LEU A 252 4.45 6.37 10.70
CA LEU A 252 4.51 7.75 10.19
C LEU A 252 4.95 7.78 8.71
N TYR A 253 6.02 7.06 8.37
CA TYR A 253 6.56 7.03 7.02
C TYR A 253 5.75 6.13 6.09
N GLN A 254 5.48 4.90 6.49
CA GLN A 254 4.81 3.90 5.65
C GLN A 254 3.40 4.35 5.25
N LEU A 255 2.64 4.93 6.19
CA LEU A 255 1.27 5.40 5.92
C LEU A 255 1.23 6.71 5.14
N ALA A 256 2.33 7.47 5.07
CA ALA A 256 2.43 8.61 4.16
C ALA A 256 2.51 8.13 2.70
N LEU A 257 3.26 7.04 2.46
CA LEU A 257 3.31 6.39 1.15
C LEU A 257 1.93 5.81 0.78
N MET A 258 1.26 5.13 1.71
CA MET A 258 -0.09 4.56 1.47
C MET A 258 -1.15 5.64 1.26
N ALA A 259 -1.10 6.76 2.00
CA ALA A 259 -1.98 7.91 1.79
C ALA A 259 -1.79 8.50 0.38
N THR A 260 -0.56 8.55 -0.11
CA THR A 260 -0.26 9.06 -1.46
C THR A 260 -0.71 8.10 -2.56
N LEU A 261 -0.56 6.79 -2.35
CA LEU A 261 -0.99 5.78 -3.31
C LEU A 261 -2.50 5.84 -3.60
N SER A 262 -3.31 6.37 -2.66
CA SER A 262 -4.75 6.57 -2.85
C SER A 262 -5.12 7.60 -3.92
N TYR A 263 -4.14 8.35 -4.45
CA TYR A 263 -4.33 9.28 -5.56
C TYR A 263 -4.26 8.62 -6.94
N THR A 264 -3.89 7.34 -6.99
CA THR A 264 -3.75 6.56 -8.22
C THR A 264 -4.96 5.66 -8.44
N ASP A 265 -5.34 5.43 -9.70
CA ASP A 265 -6.38 4.46 -10.06
C ASP A 265 -5.96 3.03 -9.63
N PHE A 266 -6.91 2.12 -9.47
CA PHE A 266 -6.60 0.74 -9.06
C PHE A 266 -5.75 -0.03 -10.07
N GLY A 267 -5.90 0.27 -11.37
CA GLY A 267 -5.04 -0.29 -12.42
C GLY A 267 -5.36 -1.73 -12.84
N GLN A 268 -6.61 -2.19 -12.68
CA GLN A 268 -7.05 -3.51 -13.18
C GLN A 268 -7.25 -3.49 -14.69
N GLU A 269 -6.82 -4.55 -15.38
CA GLU A 269 -7.18 -4.82 -16.78
C GLU A 269 -7.83 -6.21 -16.92
N PRO A 270 -8.96 -6.34 -17.64
CA PRO A 270 -9.75 -5.23 -18.23
C PRO A 270 -10.47 -4.39 -17.17
N ASP A 271 -10.64 -3.10 -17.46
CA ASP A 271 -11.37 -2.12 -16.65
C ASP A 271 -12.79 -1.92 -17.20
N THR A 272 -13.55 -3.02 -17.28
CA THR A 272 -14.92 -3.02 -17.81
C THR A 272 -15.87 -3.67 -16.80
N GLN A 273 -17.07 -3.13 -16.64
CA GLN A 273 -18.16 -3.77 -15.91
C GLN A 273 -19.28 -4.17 -16.89
N PRO A 274 -19.66 -5.46 -16.98
CA PRO A 274 -19.00 -6.62 -16.39
C PRO A 274 -17.66 -6.97 -17.09
N VAL A 275 -16.74 -7.57 -16.35
CA VAL A 275 -15.51 -8.19 -16.85
C VAL A 275 -15.88 -9.49 -17.57
N LYS A 276 -15.60 -9.57 -18.87
CA LYS A 276 -15.94 -10.73 -19.72
C LYS A 276 -14.82 -11.75 -19.89
N THR A 277 -13.61 -11.43 -19.44
CA THR A 277 -12.46 -12.34 -19.50
C THR A 277 -12.51 -13.35 -18.36
N ASP A 278 -11.71 -14.42 -18.47
CA ASP A 278 -11.57 -15.45 -17.44
C ASP A 278 -10.61 -15.05 -16.30
N SER A 279 -9.93 -13.92 -16.46
CA SER A 279 -8.84 -13.46 -15.61
C SER A 279 -8.68 -11.93 -15.70
N VAL A 280 -7.98 -11.36 -14.71
CA VAL A 280 -7.61 -9.94 -14.65
C VAL A 280 -6.11 -9.79 -14.36
N SER A 281 -5.54 -8.65 -14.72
CA SER A 281 -4.15 -8.28 -14.44
C SER A 281 -4.03 -6.86 -13.90
N PHE A 282 -2.84 -6.46 -13.44
CA PHE A 282 -2.60 -5.14 -12.84
C PHE A 282 -1.35 -4.44 -13.41
N PRO A 283 -1.37 -3.99 -14.67
CA PRO A 283 -0.17 -3.47 -15.35
C PRO A 283 0.17 -2.01 -15.02
N LEU A 284 -0.78 -1.21 -14.51
CA LEU A 284 -0.57 0.21 -14.26
C LEU A 284 0.36 0.44 -13.05
N GLN A 285 1.46 1.15 -13.24
CA GLN A 285 2.38 1.49 -12.15
C GLN A 285 2.69 3.00 -12.13
N PRO A 286 2.52 3.71 -10.99
CA PRO A 286 2.02 3.20 -9.71
C PRO A 286 0.49 3.01 -9.70
N SER A 287 0.03 1.94 -9.04
CA SER A 287 -1.36 1.72 -8.64
C SER A 287 -1.44 0.78 -7.44
N SER A 288 -2.49 0.89 -6.63
CA SER A 288 -2.70 -0.04 -5.51
C SER A 288 -2.92 -1.49 -5.97
N GLY A 289 -3.62 -1.71 -7.08
CA GLY A 289 -3.78 -3.05 -7.68
C GLY A 289 -2.45 -3.64 -8.15
N ASN A 290 -1.57 -2.85 -8.76
CA ASN A 290 -0.23 -3.31 -9.15
C ASN A 290 0.66 -3.61 -7.94
N TRP A 291 0.69 -2.73 -6.93
CA TRP A 291 1.49 -2.96 -5.72
C TRP A 291 1.14 -4.30 -5.07
N PHE A 292 -0.13 -4.52 -4.73
CA PHE A 292 -0.54 -5.67 -3.93
C PHE A 292 -0.82 -6.93 -4.78
N GLY A 293 -1.27 -6.77 -6.02
CA GLY A 293 -1.64 -7.86 -6.92
C GLY A 293 -0.53 -8.32 -7.87
N HIS A 294 0.52 -7.51 -8.08
CA HIS A 294 1.56 -7.80 -9.08
C HIS A 294 3.00 -7.70 -8.57
N ALA A 295 3.44 -6.49 -8.21
CA ALA A 295 4.84 -6.18 -7.95
C ALA A 295 5.38 -6.83 -6.66
N LEU A 296 4.70 -6.63 -5.53
CA LEU A 296 5.13 -7.20 -4.25
C LEU A 296 5.11 -8.75 -4.23
N PRO A 297 4.11 -9.43 -4.85
CA PRO A 297 4.16 -10.86 -5.17
C PRO A 297 5.38 -11.32 -5.99
N GLN A 298 5.89 -10.48 -6.89
CA GLN A 298 7.06 -10.77 -7.72
C GLN A 298 8.38 -10.44 -7.05
N PHE A 299 8.34 -9.93 -5.81
CA PHE A 299 9.50 -9.43 -5.06
C PHE A 299 10.07 -8.10 -5.57
N ASP A 300 9.29 -7.32 -6.31
CA ASP A 300 9.71 -5.99 -6.74
C ASP A 300 9.62 -4.98 -5.58
N GLU A 301 10.75 -4.38 -5.22
CA GLU A 301 10.84 -3.34 -4.20
C GLU A 301 10.45 -1.98 -4.79
N LEU A 302 9.16 -1.64 -4.69
CA LEU A 302 8.63 -0.39 -5.25
C LEU A 302 8.96 0.82 -4.36
N TRP A 303 9.27 1.97 -4.97
CA TRP A 303 9.49 3.25 -4.29
C TRP A 303 8.54 4.36 -4.72
N LYS A 304 7.87 4.18 -5.86
CA LYS A 304 7.02 5.19 -6.49
C LYS A 304 5.56 4.96 -6.11
N VAL A 305 4.95 5.95 -5.46
CA VAL A 305 3.53 5.97 -5.08
C VAL A 305 2.71 7.01 -5.84
N ASP A 306 3.39 7.90 -6.57
CA ASP A 306 2.78 8.92 -7.43
C ASP A 306 3.57 9.04 -8.75
N ALA A 307 2.88 9.23 -9.86
CA ALA A 307 3.53 9.31 -11.18
C ALA A 307 4.55 10.46 -11.29
N THR A 308 4.27 11.58 -10.62
CA THR A 308 5.10 12.81 -10.58
C THR A 308 6.32 12.69 -9.69
N GLN A 309 6.41 11.64 -8.86
CA GLN A 309 7.52 11.43 -7.95
C GLN A 309 8.84 11.19 -8.71
N THR A 310 9.83 12.04 -8.44
CA THR A 310 11.19 11.97 -9.02
C THR A 310 12.21 11.39 -8.03
N THR A 311 12.07 11.71 -6.75
CA THR A 311 12.93 11.19 -5.67
C THR A 311 12.44 9.82 -5.20
N LYS A 312 13.38 8.88 -5.02
CA LYS A 312 13.06 7.53 -4.58
C LYS A 312 12.90 7.47 -3.06
N TYR A 313 11.78 6.91 -2.62
CA TYR A 313 11.45 6.68 -1.22
C TYR A 313 10.97 5.24 -1.07
N TYR A 314 11.86 4.32 -0.70
CA TYR A 314 11.51 2.91 -0.56
C TYR A 314 10.84 2.65 0.81
N PRO A 315 9.68 1.98 0.85
CA PRO A 315 9.13 1.39 2.07
C PRO A 315 10.11 0.45 2.75
N LEU A 316 9.94 0.25 4.06
CA LEU A 316 10.52 -0.91 4.73
C LEU A 316 9.66 -2.13 4.41
N TYR A 317 10.20 -3.07 3.65
CA TYR A 317 9.52 -4.30 3.32
C TYR A 317 9.97 -5.46 4.21
N GLU A 318 9.01 -6.28 4.62
CA GLU A 318 9.26 -7.60 5.18
C GLU A 318 8.93 -8.70 4.17
N GLU A 319 9.67 -9.80 4.27
CA GLU A 319 9.39 -11.02 3.51
C GLU A 319 8.43 -11.91 4.30
N VAL A 320 7.32 -12.29 3.67
CA VAL A 320 6.29 -13.14 4.29
C VAL A 320 5.94 -14.35 3.40
N PRO A 321 5.40 -15.44 3.97
CA PRO A 321 4.70 -16.44 3.18
C PRO A 321 3.64 -15.76 2.30
N TYR A 322 3.44 -16.23 1.07
CA TYR A 322 2.49 -15.59 0.15
C TYR A 322 1.05 -15.54 0.69
N SER A 323 0.66 -16.52 1.51
CA SER A 323 -0.59 -16.56 2.28
C SER A 323 -0.76 -15.42 3.30
N LYS A 324 0.31 -14.72 3.68
CA LYS A 324 0.31 -13.58 4.61
C LYS A 324 0.48 -12.20 3.93
N ARG A 325 0.45 -12.17 2.59
CA ARG A 325 0.52 -10.92 1.81
C ARG A 325 -0.69 -10.02 2.10
N LEU A 326 -0.58 -8.73 1.74
CA LEU A 326 -1.75 -7.88 1.55
C LEU A 326 -2.53 -8.38 0.33
N GLU A 327 -3.71 -8.94 0.58
CA GLU A 327 -4.47 -9.68 -0.41
C GLU A 327 -5.19 -8.73 -1.39
N VAL A 328 -5.12 -9.09 -2.67
CA VAL A 328 -6.10 -8.73 -3.69
C VAL A 328 -6.92 -9.99 -3.97
N VAL A 329 -8.25 -9.88 -3.86
CA VAL A 329 -9.18 -11.00 -4.03
C VAL A 329 -8.99 -11.66 -5.40
N PRO A 330 -9.09 -12.99 -5.49
CA PRO A 330 -8.96 -13.68 -6.75
C PRO A 330 -10.16 -13.41 -7.67
N PHE A 331 -9.92 -13.43 -8.98
CA PHE A 331 -10.97 -13.38 -10.00
C PHE A 331 -10.89 -14.60 -10.91
N ASP A 332 -11.93 -15.44 -10.85
CA ASP A 332 -12.05 -16.65 -11.68
C ASP A 332 -13.55 -17.00 -11.77
N PRO A 333 -14.23 -16.64 -12.88
CA PRO A 333 -15.65 -16.92 -13.08
C PRO A 333 -16.03 -18.40 -13.00
N LEU A 334 -15.07 -19.32 -13.18
CA LEU A 334 -15.33 -20.77 -13.08
C LEU A 334 -15.22 -21.27 -11.65
N LEU A 335 -14.34 -20.66 -10.85
CA LEU A 335 -14.17 -21.00 -9.44
C LEU A 335 -15.17 -20.27 -8.54
N TYR A 336 -15.56 -19.05 -8.90
CA TYR A 336 -16.49 -18.20 -8.15
C TYR A 336 -17.68 -17.74 -9.01
N PRO A 337 -18.45 -18.66 -9.62
CA PRO A 337 -19.51 -18.30 -10.55
C PRO A 337 -20.60 -17.43 -9.91
N ASP A 338 -20.86 -17.59 -8.63
CA ASP A 338 -21.91 -16.85 -7.91
C ASP A 338 -21.64 -15.35 -7.79
N VAL A 339 -20.38 -14.92 -7.95
CA VAL A 339 -19.97 -13.50 -7.80
C VAL A 339 -19.19 -12.97 -9.00
N ASN A 340 -18.47 -13.82 -9.74
CA ASN A 340 -17.65 -13.41 -10.88
C ASN A 340 -18.32 -13.68 -12.25
N ASN A 341 -19.53 -14.25 -12.32
CA ASN A 341 -20.20 -14.48 -13.60
C ASN A 341 -20.55 -13.14 -14.31
N PRO A 342 -20.13 -12.92 -15.57
CA PRO A 342 -20.48 -11.72 -16.33
C PRO A 342 -21.99 -11.47 -16.49
N GLU A 343 -22.83 -12.51 -16.40
CA GLU A 343 -24.29 -12.40 -16.45
C GLU A 343 -24.89 -11.62 -15.27
N LEU A 344 -24.13 -11.44 -14.19
CA LEU A 344 -24.52 -10.60 -13.04
C LEU A 344 -24.53 -9.11 -13.39
N GLY A 345 -24.00 -8.69 -14.54
CA GLY A 345 -24.02 -7.30 -14.99
C GLY A 345 -23.33 -6.39 -13.97
N ASP A 346 -24.03 -5.35 -13.51
CA ASP A 346 -23.51 -4.40 -12.53
C ASP A 346 -23.23 -5.03 -11.16
N GLU A 347 -23.85 -6.17 -10.84
CA GLU A 347 -23.64 -6.88 -9.57
C GLU A 347 -22.36 -7.71 -9.55
N GLN A 348 -21.78 -8.05 -10.71
CA GLN A 348 -20.55 -8.85 -10.79
C GLN A 348 -19.44 -8.23 -9.92
N GLU A 349 -18.88 -9.03 -9.02
CA GLU A 349 -17.73 -8.67 -8.19
C GLU A 349 -16.43 -8.93 -8.96
N HIS A 350 -15.47 -8.02 -8.81
CA HIS A 350 -14.10 -8.17 -9.29
C HIS A 350 -13.16 -7.36 -8.40
N PRO A 351 -11.83 -7.54 -8.50
CA PRO A 351 -10.88 -6.94 -7.58
C PRO A 351 -11.00 -5.43 -7.45
N ALA A 352 -11.11 -4.69 -8.56
CA ALA A 352 -11.26 -3.24 -8.49
C ALA A 352 -12.55 -2.81 -7.77
N LYS A 353 -13.69 -3.48 -8.01
CA LYS A 353 -14.95 -3.16 -7.33
C LYS A 353 -14.90 -3.40 -5.81
N LEU A 354 -14.15 -4.40 -5.36
CA LEU A 354 -14.03 -4.73 -3.94
C LEU A 354 -12.91 -3.95 -3.22
N HIS A 355 -11.81 -3.67 -3.91
CA HIS A 355 -10.62 -3.06 -3.30
C HIS A 355 -10.48 -1.56 -3.56
N PHE A 356 -11.30 -1.00 -4.45
CA PHE A 356 -11.19 0.40 -4.83
C PHE A 356 -12.55 1.08 -4.94
N LEU A 357 -12.64 2.26 -4.35
CA LEU A 357 -13.74 3.19 -4.51
C LEU A 357 -13.26 4.34 -5.39
N ASP A 358 -14.02 4.65 -6.44
CA ASP A 358 -13.85 5.87 -7.24
C ASP A 358 -15.23 6.36 -7.69
N ASP A 359 -15.77 7.38 -7.02
CA ASP A 359 -17.09 7.93 -7.35
C ASP A 359 -17.04 9.17 -8.24
N ARG A 360 -15.83 9.59 -8.69
CA ARG A 360 -15.61 10.80 -9.49
C ARG A 360 -16.47 10.86 -10.76
N LYS A 361 -16.71 9.71 -11.38
CA LYS A 361 -17.45 9.58 -12.64
C LYS A 361 -18.96 9.39 -12.43
N GLN A 362 -19.46 9.40 -11.19
CA GLN A 362 -20.87 9.17 -10.89
C GLN A 362 -21.71 10.45 -10.98
N VAL A 363 -23.01 10.30 -11.27
CA VAL A 363 -23.98 11.42 -11.42
C VAL A 363 -24.12 12.25 -10.14
N LYS A 364 -23.96 11.62 -8.97
CA LYS A 364 -23.88 12.27 -7.66
C LYS A 364 -22.50 11.98 -7.05
N SER A 365 -21.46 12.56 -7.64
CA SER A 365 -20.08 12.41 -7.19
C SER A 365 -19.84 13.16 -5.88
N SER A 366 -19.10 12.53 -4.97
CA SER A 366 -18.49 13.18 -3.80
C SER A 366 -16.98 13.41 -3.95
N ASP A 367 -16.41 13.14 -5.14
CA ASP A 367 -14.95 13.11 -5.42
C ASP A 367 -14.16 12.28 -4.39
N THR A 368 -14.77 11.18 -3.94
CA THR A 368 -14.18 10.24 -2.99
C THR A 368 -13.50 9.11 -3.74
N GLN A 369 -12.24 8.90 -3.37
CA GLN A 369 -11.48 7.72 -3.76
C GLN A 369 -10.88 7.08 -2.52
N ALA A 370 -10.87 5.75 -2.50
CA ALA A 370 -10.22 5.00 -1.45
C ALA A 370 -9.75 3.64 -1.96
N PHE A 371 -8.73 3.08 -1.34
CA PHE A 371 -8.41 1.67 -1.50
C PHE A 371 -8.44 0.96 -0.15
N ILE A 372 -8.73 -0.34 -0.19
CA ILE A 372 -8.75 -1.23 0.97
C ILE A 372 -8.05 -2.55 0.63
N THR A 373 -7.25 -3.07 1.54
CA THR A 373 -6.62 -4.40 1.43
C THR A 373 -6.36 -4.95 2.84
N HIS A 374 -6.16 -6.26 2.97
CA HIS A 374 -5.98 -6.89 4.27
C HIS A 374 -4.95 -8.00 4.24
N HIS A 375 -4.46 -8.36 5.42
CA HIS A 375 -3.87 -9.67 5.67
C HIS A 375 -4.46 -10.23 6.97
N ASP A 376 -3.81 -11.23 7.57
CA ASP A 376 -4.26 -11.92 8.77
C ASP A 376 -4.31 -11.05 10.05
N GLU A 377 -3.57 -9.94 10.12
CA GLU A 377 -3.46 -9.13 11.35
C GLU A 377 -4.05 -7.72 11.21
N LEU A 378 -4.12 -7.17 10.00
CA LEU A 378 -4.67 -5.83 9.75
C LEU A 378 -5.47 -5.70 8.44
N ILE A 379 -6.37 -4.73 8.44
CA ILE A 379 -7.05 -4.15 7.27
C ILE A 379 -6.55 -2.71 7.11
N LEU A 380 -5.94 -2.43 5.97
CA LEU A 380 -5.45 -1.10 5.59
C LEU A 380 -6.51 -0.39 4.75
N ILE A 381 -6.90 0.81 5.17
CA ILE A 381 -7.83 1.69 4.45
C ILE A 381 -7.11 3.00 4.18
N SER A 382 -7.06 3.43 2.92
CA SER A 382 -6.47 4.70 2.53
C SER A 382 -7.48 5.53 1.76
N VAL A 383 -7.74 6.75 2.26
CA VAL A 383 -8.72 7.68 1.68
C VAL A 383 -8.01 8.85 1.04
N ARG A 384 -8.32 9.11 -0.22
CA ARG A 384 -7.76 10.20 -1.02
C ARG A 384 -8.36 11.54 -0.63
N GLY A 385 -7.57 12.61 -0.78
CA GLY A 385 -8.09 13.97 -0.86
C GLY A 385 -8.43 14.40 -2.30
N THR A 386 -9.15 15.50 -2.48
CA THR A 386 -9.43 16.09 -3.80
C THR A 386 -8.13 16.45 -4.53
N ASN A 387 -7.99 16.02 -5.80
CA ASN A 387 -6.79 16.22 -6.64
C ASN A 387 -6.98 17.29 -7.72
N GLU A 388 -8.18 17.88 -7.80
CA GLU A 388 -8.48 19.00 -8.71
C GLU A 388 -7.90 20.31 -8.18
N LEU A 389 -6.57 20.44 -8.25
CA LEU A 389 -5.76 21.68 -8.19
C LEU A 389 -6.46 22.88 -7.53
N LEU A 390 -6.92 22.75 -6.28
CA LEU A 390 -7.48 23.81 -5.43
C LEU A 390 -8.60 24.71 -6.03
N ALA A 391 -9.03 24.51 -7.28
CA ALA A 391 -9.89 25.43 -8.02
C ALA A 391 -11.37 25.02 -8.00
N ASP A 392 -11.66 23.71 -8.04
CA ASP A 392 -13.03 23.20 -7.98
C ASP A 392 -13.41 22.68 -6.57
N GLY A 393 -12.45 22.19 -5.76
CA GLY A 393 -12.71 21.81 -4.36
C GLY A 393 -13.13 22.96 -3.44
N LEU A 394 -12.85 24.21 -3.83
CA LEU A 394 -13.33 25.43 -3.16
C LEU A 394 -14.60 26.02 -3.78
N ARG A 395 -15.07 25.48 -4.92
CA ARG A 395 -16.35 25.84 -5.54
C ARG A 395 -17.54 25.17 -4.87
N ASP A 396 -17.35 23.96 -4.35
CA ASP A 396 -18.34 23.24 -3.52
C ASP A 396 -18.08 23.44 -2.01
N ALA A 397 -17.81 24.69 -1.62
CA ALA A 397 -17.68 25.10 -0.22
C ALA A 397 -19.05 25.11 0.50
N ASP A 398 -19.67 23.94 0.62
CA ASP A 398 -20.71 23.69 1.61
C ASP A 398 -20.06 23.30 2.95
N ALA A 399 -19.47 24.30 3.62
CA ALA A 399 -18.87 24.17 4.95
C ALA A 399 -19.93 24.10 6.08
N GLN A 400 -21.19 23.87 5.71
CA GLN A 400 -22.30 23.75 6.65
C GLN A 400 -22.04 22.59 7.62
N GLN A 401 -22.13 22.89 8.90
CA GLN A 401 -22.18 21.88 9.95
C GLN A 401 -23.55 21.20 9.93
N VAL A 402 -23.59 19.90 9.68
CA VAL A 402 -24.79 19.07 9.72
C VAL A 402 -24.72 18.09 10.89
N PRO A 403 -25.86 17.71 11.49
CA PRO A 403 -25.88 16.68 12.54
C PRO A 403 -25.21 15.39 12.07
N PHE A 404 -24.38 14.81 12.94
CA PHE A 404 -23.79 13.49 12.70
C PHE A 404 -24.81 12.41 13.11
N GLU A 405 -25.38 11.67 12.15
CA GLU A 405 -26.54 10.81 12.39
C GLU A 405 -26.23 9.60 13.28
N GLU A 406 -25.00 9.12 13.26
CA GLU A 406 -24.55 7.97 14.06
C GLU A 406 -24.28 8.35 15.53
N GLY A 407 -24.31 9.64 15.87
CA GLY A 407 -23.94 10.10 17.21
C GLY A 407 -24.37 11.51 17.56
N GLU A 408 -23.55 12.17 18.36
CA GLU A 408 -23.78 13.53 18.82
C GLU A 408 -22.77 14.49 18.20
N GLY A 409 -23.17 15.75 18.09
CA GLY A 409 -22.38 16.81 17.47
C GLY A 409 -22.66 16.98 15.99
N LYS A 410 -21.85 17.81 15.36
CA LYS A 410 -21.98 18.16 13.95
C LYS A 410 -20.68 17.98 13.21
N VAL A 411 -20.81 17.63 11.94
CA VAL A 411 -19.70 17.39 11.01
C VAL A 411 -19.87 18.25 9.77
N HIS A 412 -18.77 18.47 9.05
CA HIS A 412 -18.81 19.16 7.76
C HIS A 412 -19.62 18.37 6.74
N ASN A 413 -20.60 19.00 6.08
CA ASN A 413 -21.53 18.32 5.17
C ASN A 413 -20.83 17.56 4.03
N GLY A 414 -19.92 18.22 3.31
CA GLY A 414 -19.14 17.57 2.24
C GLY A 414 -18.35 16.34 2.71
N PHE A 415 -17.54 16.47 3.77
CA PHE A 415 -16.78 15.34 4.32
C PHE A 415 -17.67 14.22 4.83
N TYR A 416 -18.85 14.55 5.37
CA TYR A 416 -19.80 13.54 5.83
C TYR A 416 -20.43 12.77 4.67
N GLY A 417 -20.79 13.46 3.59
CA GLY A 417 -21.25 12.83 2.34
C GLY A 417 -20.22 11.84 1.80
N ALA A 418 -18.97 12.27 1.67
CA ALA A 418 -17.85 11.43 1.27
C ALA A 418 -17.64 10.24 2.23
N ALA A 419 -17.74 10.47 3.55
CA ALA A 419 -17.61 9.43 4.56
C ALA A 419 -18.73 8.38 4.48
N LYS A 420 -19.98 8.77 4.12
CA LYS A 420 -21.08 7.82 3.91
C LYS A 420 -20.84 6.90 2.71
N VAL A 421 -20.28 7.43 1.62
CA VAL A 421 -19.88 6.63 0.45
C VAL A 421 -18.76 5.67 0.83
N ALA A 422 -17.70 6.18 1.47
CA ALA A 422 -16.58 5.36 1.94
C ALA A 422 -17.02 4.30 2.97
N TYR A 423 -17.95 4.63 3.87
CA TYR A 423 -18.50 3.70 4.87
C TYR A 423 -19.22 2.54 4.22
N THR A 424 -20.06 2.79 3.21
CA THR A 424 -20.76 1.72 2.47
C THR A 424 -19.78 0.77 1.80
N PHE A 425 -18.74 1.33 1.16
CA PHE A 425 -17.66 0.57 0.54
C PHE A 425 -16.89 -0.28 1.57
N VAL A 426 -16.44 0.33 2.67
CA VAL A 426 -15.66 -0.35 3.71
C VAL A 426 -16.47 -1.43 4.42
N VAL A 427 -17.71 -1.16 4.82
CA VAL A 427 -18.58 -2.16 5.47
C VAL A 427 -18.79 -3.37 4.57
N THR A 428 -19.05 -3.16 3.27
CA THR A 428 -19.21 -4.27 2.31
C THR A 428 -17.98 -5.16 2.27
N TYR A 429 -16.79 -4.57 2.42
CA TYR A 429 -15.53 -5.31 2.51
C TYR A 429 -15.36 -6.02 3.87
N LEU A 430 -15.68 -5.33 4.99
CA LEU A 430 -15.58 -5.89 6.34
C LEU A 430 -16.52 -7.10 6.51
N ASP A 431 -17.75 -7.03 6.00
CA ASP A 431 -18.71 -8.14 6.03
C ASP A 431 -18.14 -9.43 5.41
N LYS A 432 -17.21 -9.29 4.45
CA LYS A 432 -16.58 -10.42 3.75
C LYS A 432 -15.27 -10.91 4.39
N PHE A 433 -14.44 -9.99 4.89
CA PHE A 433 -13.04 -10.26 5.19
C PHE A 433 -12.61 -9.94 6.63
N TYR A 434 -13.45 -9.28 7.41
CA TYR A 434 -13.14 -9.00 8.81
C TYR A 434 -13.30 -10.24 9.68
N SER A 435 -12.21 -10.63 10.34
CA SER A 435 -12.11 -11.76 11.25
C SER A 435 -11.45 -11.38 12.59
N GLY A 436 -11.41 -10.09 12.92
CA GLY A 436 -10.79 -9.56 14.15
C GLY A 436 -9.50 -8.78 13.94
N GLN A 437 -9.13 -8.51 12.68
CA GLN A 437 -7.93 -7.73 12.35
C GLN A 437 -8.00 -6.29 12.89
N LYS A 438 -6.84 -5.66 13.05
CA LYS A 438 -6.77 -4.22 13.33
C LYS A 438 -7.12 -3.41 12.09
N LEU A 439 -7.87 -2.33 12.25
CA LEU A 439 -8.11 -1.36 11.16
C LEU A 439 -7.09 -0.23 11.26
N LEU A 440 -6.28 -0.09 10.21
CA LEU A 440 -5.35 1.01 10.05
C LEU A 440 -5.85 1.92 8.95
N ILE A 441 -6.28 3.13 9.33
CA ILE A 441 -6.92 4.08 8.41
C ILE A 441 -5.98 5.26 8.21
N THR A 442 -5.72 5.61 6.95
CA THR A 442 -4.90 6.76 6.59
C THR A 442 -5.57 7.66 5.57
N GLY A 443 -5.20 8.94 5.56
CA GLY A 443 -5.69 9.90 4.58
C GLY A 443 -4.91 11.20 4.60
N HIS A 444 -4.78 11.82 3.42
CA HIS A 444 -4.14 13.11 3.25
C HIS A 444 -5.17 14.20 2.90
N SER A 445 -4.93 15.44 3.36
CA SER A 445 -5.77 16.59 3.05
C SER A 445 -7.23 16.33 3.42
N LEU A 446 -8.19 16.62 2.54
CA LEU A 446 -9.61 16.29 2.71
C LEU A 446 -9.84 14.81 3.07
N GLY A 447 -9.06 13.90 2.49
CA GLY A 447 -9.14 12.46 2.77
C GLY A 447 -8.87 12.13 4.23
N GLY A 448 -8.04 12.91 4.93
CA GLY A 448 -7.82 12.78 6.37
C GLY A 448 -9.04 13.18 7.21
N ALA A 449 -9.80 14.19 6.77
CA ALA A 449 -11.05 14.57 7.43
C ALA A 449 -12.16 13.52 7.21
N VAL A 450 -12.25 12.98 5.98
CA VAL A 450 -13.16 11.87 5.65
C VAL A 450 -12.80 10.62 6.46
N ALA A 451 -11.50 10.28 6.56
CA ALA A 451 -11.02 9.15 7.35
C ALA A 451 -11.41 9.26 8.84
N LEU A 452 -11.37 10.46 9.43
CA LEU A 452 -11.80 10.68 10.81
C LEU A 452 -13.30 10.41 11.01
N ILE A 453 -14.15 10.93 10.13
CA ILE A 453 -15.60 10.72 10.21
C ILE A 453 -15.92 9.24 9.98
N LEU A 454 -15.33 8.64 8.94
CA LEU A 454 -15.44 7.20 8.63
C LEU A 454 -15.09 6.34 9.84
N ALA A 455 -13.98 6.61 10.52
CA ALA A 455 -13.57 5.84 11.68
C ALA A 455 -14.56 5.94 12.85
N GLU A 456 -15.14 7.12 13.09
CA GLU A 456 -16.15 7.28 14.14
C GLU A 456 -17.46 6.57 13.77
N MET A 457 -17.86 6.56 12.49
CA MET A 457 -18.99 5.76 12.00
C MET A 457 -18.74 4.27 12.25
N LEU A 458 -17.57 3.76 11.84
CA LEU A 458 -17.16 2.37 12.02
C LEU A 458 -17.10 1.96 13.50
N ARG A 459 -16.52 2.79 14.38
CA ARG A 459 -16.45 2.52 15.83
C ARG A 459 -17.83 2.42 16.48
N ARG A 460 -18.82 3.13 15.94
CA ARG A 460 -20.19 3.15 16.45
C ARG A 460 -21.03 1.98 15.94
N ASP A 461 -20.67 1.42 14.80
CA ASP A 461 -21.33 0.24 14.23
C ASP A 461 -21.12 -0.98 15.14
N LYS A 462 -22.23 -1.49 15.69
CA LYS A 462 -22.23 -2.62 16.64
C LYS A 462 -22.14 -3.98 15.96
N ARG A 463 -22.13 -4.04 14.63
CA ARG A 463 -21.89 -5.28 13.88
C ARG A 463 -20.45 -5.79 14.03
N PHE A 464 -19.51 -4.90 14.36
CA PHE A 464 -18.10 -5.21 14.42
C PHE A 464 -17.47 -4.76 15.75
N ASP A 465 -16.45 -5.48 16.23
CA ASP A 465 -15.64 -5.09 17.39
C ASP A 465 -14.29 -4.50 16.95
N LEU A 466 -14.35 -3.32 16.35
CA LEU A 466 -13.22 -2.75 15.61
C LEU A 466 -12.19 -2.08 16.52
N ASN A 467 -10.94 -2.51 16.38
CA ASN A 467 -9.77 -1.79 16.90
C ASN A 467 -9.20 -0.89 15.80
N ILE A 468 -9.40 0.43 15.93
CA ILE A 468 -9.09 1.40 14.88
C ILE A 468 -7.92 2.30 15.30
N VAL A 469 -6.95 2.48 14.39
CA VAL A 469 -5.87 3.46 14.50
C VAL A 469 -5.86 4.34 13.25
N LEU A 470 -5.78 5.65 13.44
CA LEU A 470 -5.78 6.64 12.37
C LEU A 470 -4.45 7.39 12.28
N TYR A 471 -3.97 7.55 11.05
CA TYR A 471 -2.87 8.45 10.69
C TYR A 471 -3.35 9.42 9.61
N THR A 472 -3.41 10.71 9.91
CA THR A 472 -3.85 11.72 8.92
C THR A 472 -2.76 12.73 8.64
N TYR A 473 -2.65 13.18 7.39
CA TYR A 473 -1.60 14.09 6.93
C TYR A 473 -2.24 15.35 6.39
N GLY A 474 -1.93 16.52 6.95
CA GLY A 474 -2.47 17.80 6.46
C GLY A 474 -3.98 17.92 6.54
N ALA A 475 -4.64 17.18 7.44
CA ALA A 475 -6.09 17.11 7.49
C ALA A 475 -6.72 18.38 8.10
N PRO A 476 -7.79 18.93 7.47
CA PRO A 476 -8.56 20.04 8.04
C PRO A 476 -9.42 19.58 9.25
N ARG A 477 -10.06 20.52 9.94
CA ARG A 477 -11.04 20.21 11.00
C ARG A 477 -12.30 19.60 10.36
N ALA A 478 -12.80 18.50 10.92
CA ALA A 478 -13.91 17.73 10.34
C ALA A 478 -15.26 17.91 11.06
N GLY A 479 -15.25 18.28 12.34
CA GLY A 479 -16.46 18.40 13.16
C GLY A 479 -16.33 19.39 14.32
N ASP A 480 -17.46 19.63 14.98
CA ASP A 480 -17.57 20.53 16.12
C ASP A 480 -16.99 19.91 17.41
N THR A 481 -16.83 20.73 18.44
CA THR A 481 -16.33 20.32 19.77
C THR A 481 -17.09 19.12 20.36
N THR A 482 -18.39 19.00 20.10
CA THR A 482 -19.22 17.88 20.57
C THR A 482 -18.88 16.58 19.85
N PHE A 483 -18.72 16.63 18.53
CA PHE A 483 -18.25 15.50 17.73
C PHE A 483 -16.85 15.06 18.19
N ILE A 484 -15.90 16.01 18.33
CA ILE A 484 -14.54 15.70 18.75
C ILE A 484 -14.50 15.03 20.14
N LYS A 485 -15.30 15.53 21.09
CA LYS A 485 -15.41 14.92 22.43
C LYS A 485 -15.93 13.49 22.36
N ASN A 486 -16.91 13.22 21.50
CA ASN A 486 -17.50 11.89 21.32
C ASN A 486 -16.59 10.93 20.55
N ALA A 487 -15.77 11.44 19.64
CA ALA A 487 -14.77 10.70 18.89
C ALA A 487 -13.46 10.44 19.68
N HIS A 488 -13.29 11.07 20.85
CA HIS A 488 -12.08 10.97 21.70
C HIS A 488 -11.54 9.54 21.93
N PRO A 489 -12.36 8.47 22.02
CA PRO A 489 -11.84 7.11 22.14
C PRO A 489 -11.00 6.62 20.95
N LEU A 490 -11.07 7.27 19.78
CA LEU A 490 -10.28 6.89 18.61
C LEU A 490 -8.79 7.21 18.80
N ASN A 491 -7.93 6.24 18.49
CA ASN A 491 -6.49 6.46 18.44
C ASN A 491 -6.13 7.19 17.14
N HIS A 492 -6.03 8.52 17.20
CA HIS A 492 -5.77 9.35 16.03
C HIS A 492 -4.47 10.14 16.17
N HIS A 493 -3.52 9.89 15.26
CA HIS A 493 -2.29 10.65 15.11
C HIS A 493 -2.42 11.58 13.90
N ARG A 494 -2.36 12.90 14.15
CA ARG A 494 -2.54 13.93 13.11
C ARG A 494 -1.20 14.58 12.80
N ILE A 495 -0.71 14.37 11.59
CA ILE A 495 0.57 14.85 11.11
C ILE A 495 0.35 16.19 10.39
N VAL A 496 1.11 17.21 10.79
CA VAL A 496 1.11 18.53 10.14
C VAL A 496 2.53 18.88 9.76
N ASN A 497 2.72 19.27 8.52
CA ASN A 497 4.03 19.64 8.00
C ASN A 497 4.21 21.16 8.01
N HIS A 498 5.22 21.63 8.73
CA HIS A 498 5.71 23.00 8.78
C HIS A 498 4.61 24.08 8.72
N ASN A 499 4.48 24.77 7.58
CA ASN A 499 3.55 25.88 7.34
C ASN A 499 2.34 25.47 6.49
N ASP A 500 2.02 24.17 6.44
CA ASP A 500 0.81 23.70 5.77
C ASP A 500 -0.43 24.46 6.30
N PRO A 501 -1.13 25.22 5.44
CA PRO A 501 -2.26 26.04 5.86
C PRO A 501 -3.55 25.23 6.03
N VAL A 502 -3.66 24.02 5.47
CA VAL A 502 -4.91 23.25 5.41
C VAL A 502 -5.40 22.80 6.79
N PRO A 503 -4.55 22.33 7.71
CA PRO A 503 -4.98 22.08 9.09
C PRO A 503 -5.58 23.29 9.80
N SER A 504 -5.32 24.52 9.33
CA SER A 504 -5.86 25.73 9.93
C SER A 504 -7.30 26.05 9.48
N VAL A 505 -7.89 25.24 8.60
CA VAL A 505 -9.27 25.41 8.11
C VAL A 505 -10.18 24.20 8.41
N PRO A 506 -11.51 24.39 8.48
CA PRO A 506 -12.20 25.67 8.69
C PRO A 506 -11.71 26.37 9.98
N ALA A 507 -11.75 27.70 9.99
CA ALA A 507 -11.49 28.45 11.22
C ALA A 507 -12.55 28.08 12.27
N THR A 508 -12.21 28.17 13.55
CA THR A 508 -13.08 27.78 14.68
C THR A 508 -14.47 28.42 14.58
N TRP A 509 -14.57 29.61 14.01
CA TRP A 509 -15.81 30.36 13.86
C TRP A 509 -16.50 30.21 12.51
N MET A 510 -16.17 29.26 11.62
CA MET A 510 -16.76 29.25 10.26
C MET A 510 -18.14 28.55 10.14
N ASN A 511 -19.12 29.22 9.54
CA ASN A 511 -20.42 28.67 9.09
C ASN A 511 -20.96 29.50 7.92
N THR A 512 -21.31 28.89 6.79
CA THR A 512 -21.84 29.59 5.60
C THR A 512 -23.27 29.19 5.28
N PRO A 513 -24.18 30.15 5.05
CA PRO A 513 -25.43 29.90 4.32
C PRO A 513 -25.22 29.97 2.80
N SER A 514 -26.01 29.19 2.06
CA SER A 514 -25.95 29.03 0.61
C SER A 514 -26.48 30.23 -0.21
N LYS A 515 -25.57 30.89 -0.98
CA LYS A 515 -25.74 31.86 -2.11
C LYS A 515 -26.11 33.35 -1.83
N PRO A 516 -25.75 34.33 -2.73
CA PRO A 516 -24.70 34.37 -3.75
C PRO A 516 -23.73 35.56 -3.52
N MET A 517 -22.50 35.29 -3.08
CA MET A 517 -21.40 36.27 -3.07
C MET A 517 -20.21 35.76 -3.90
N TYR A 518 -20.47 34.97 -4.95
CA TYR A 518 -19.44 34.19 -5.65
C TYR A 518 -18.88 34.85 -6.92
N VAL A 519 -19.59 35.81 -7.51
CA VAL A 519 -19.20 36.37 -8.82
C VAL A 519 -18.01 37.34 -8.73
N ALA A 520 -17.78 37.98 -7.57
CA ALA A 520 -16.67 38.91 -7.38
C ALA A 520 -15.34 38.24 -6.94
N HIS A 521 -15.38 37.03 -6.38
CA HIS A 521 -14.21 36.37 -5.78
C HIS A 521 -13.56 35.30 -6.66
N GLY A 522 -14.27 34.72 -7.62
CA GLY A 522 -13.72 33.71 -8.55
C GLY A 522 -12.56 34.24 -9.41
N THR A 523 -12.59 35.51 -9.78
CA THR A 523 -11.52 36.16 -10.56
C THR A 523 -10.21 36.30 -9.77
N VAL A 524 -10.25 36.36 -8.43
CA VAL A 524 -9.06 36.50 -7.58
C VAL A 524 -8.42 35.14 -7.28
N LEU A 525 -9.21 34.06 -7.16
CA LEU A 525 -8.73 32.68 -6.99
C LEU A 525 -7.83 32.23 -8.16
N VAL A 526 -8.21 32.56 -9.40
CA VAL A 526 -7.45 32.20 -10.60
C VAL A 526 -6.14 33.00 -10.73
N LEU A 527 -6.13 34.25 -10.25
CA LEU A 527 -4.96 35.15 -10.37
C LEU A 527 -4.00 35.07 -9.17
N ASN A 528 -4.50 34.69 -7.99
CA ASN A 528 -3.71 34.51 -6.78
C ASN A 528 -4.42 33.51 -5.83
N PRO A 529 -4.08 32.21 -5.90
CA PRO A 529 -4.76 31.15 -5.15
C PRO A 529 -4.78 31.37 -3.64
N ALA A 530 -3.66 31.89 -3.09
CA ALA A 530 -3.52 32.15 -1.66
C ALA A 530 -4.32 33.39 -1.19
N ALA A 531 -4.44 34.43 -2.02
CA ALA A 531 -5.27 35.59 -1.72
C ALA A 531 -6.77 35.28 -1.88
N GLY A 532 -7.12 34.40 -2.81
CA GLY A 532 -8.47 33.86 -2.97
C GLY A 532 -8.94 33.06 -1.75
N LEU A 533 -8.09 32.18 -1.24
CA LEU A 533 -8.34 31.41 0.00
C LEU A 533 -8.49 32.33 1.22
N ALA A 534 -7.63 33.34 1.35
CA ALA A 534 -7.70 34.31 2.45
C ALA A 534 -8.96 35.18 2.45
N LEU A 535 -9.49 35.55 1.28
CA LEU A 535 -10.75 36.30 1.14
C LEU A 535 -11.97 35.42 1.44
N LEU A 536 -11.91 34.14 1.08
CA LEU A 536 -12.94 33.15 1.39
C LEU A 536 -13.03 32.88 2.90
N ILE A 537 -11.88 32.86 3.61
CA ILE A 537 -11.81 32.75 5.08
C ILE A 537 -12.49 33.93 5.78
N VAL A 538 -12.38 35.16 5.27
CA VAL A 538 -12.94 36.37 5.91
C VAL A 538 -14.47 36.46 5.78
N GLY A 539 -15.06 35.86 4.74
CA GLY A 539 -16.51 35.96 4.45
C GLY A 539 -17.43 35.06 5.27
N MET A 540 -16.91 34.21 6.16
CA MET A 540 -17.64 33.03 6.68
C MET A 540 -17.79 33.02 8.21
N VAL A 541 -18.27 34.10 8.84
CA VAL A 541 -18.36 34.21 10.32
C VAL A 541 -19.65 33.60 10.91
N ASN A 542 -19.50 32.60 11.79
CA ASN A 542 -20.52 31.97 12.63
C ASN A 542 -20.70 32.76 13.93
N PHE A 543 -21.93 33.21 14.21
CA PHE A 543 -22.28 33.90 15.45
C PHE A 543 -23.21 33.07 16.36
N ARG A 544 -23.58 31.82 16.02
CA ARG A 544 -24.65 31.07 16.71
C ARG A 544 -24.46 29.55 16.89
N GLY A 545 -23.31 28.95 16.58
CA GLY A 545 -23.05 27.49 16.74
C GLY A 545 -21.68 27.15 17.35
N GLU A 546 -21.52 25.90 17.81
CA GLU A 546 -20.27 25.37 18.38
C GLU A 546 -19.12 25.36 17.34
N PRO A 547 -17.88 25.69 17.74
CA PRO A 547 -16.77 25.85 16.82
C PRO A 547 -16.24 24.52 16.28
N TYR A 548 -15.70 24.53 15.05
CA TYR A 548 -14.92 23.41 14.54
C TYR A 548 -13.67 23.18 15.41
N ALA A 549 -13.32 21.91 15.65
CA ALA A 549 -12.18 21.53 16.47
C ALA A 549 -11.35 20.40 15.84
N HIS A 550 -10.10 20.24 16.29
CA HIS A 550 -9.23 19.14 15.88
C HIS A 550 -9.41 17.94 16.79
N HIS A 551 -9.46 16.74 16.18
CA HIS A 551 -9.33 15.46 16.88
C HIS A 551 -7.91 14.92 16.74
N GLY A 552 -7.47 14.11 17.71
CA GLY A 552 -6.21 13.38 17.67
C GLY A 552 -4.99 14.12 18.22
N LYS A 553 -3.93 13.35 18.46
CA LYS A 553 -2.62 13.84 18.95
C LYS A 553 -1.85 14.47 17.78
N LEU A 554 -1.48 15.73 17.90
CA LEU A 554 -0.72 16.47 16.88
C LEU A 554 0.73 15.97 16.83
N ARG A 555 1.23 15.73 15.62
CA ARG A 555 2.63 15.49 15.29
C ARG A 555 3.07 16.54 14.28
N HIS A 556 3.67 17.62 14.76
CA HIS A 556 4.10 18.74 13.93
C HIS A 556 5.55 18.52 13.48
N PHE A 557 5.77 18.47 12.17
CA PHE A 557 7.10 18.44 11.58
C PHE A 557 7.59 19.87 11.39
N MET A 558 8.76 20.20 11.94
CA MET A 558 9.32 21.55 11.87
C MET A 558 10.80 21.49 11.50
N PRO A 559 11.19 22.02 10.33
CA PRO A 559 12.57 22.32 10.02
C PRO A 559 13.15 23.37 11.00
N VAL A 560 14.39 23.17 11.42
CA VAL A 560 15.15 24.09 12.27
C VAL A 560 16.40 24.51 11.52
N GLU A 561 16.53 25.81 11.27
CA GLU A 561 17.68 26.42 10.59
C GLU A 561 18.68 27.00 11.60
N PHE A 562 19.94 26.65 11.39
CA PHE A 562 21.09 27.13 12.16
C PHE A 562 21.92 28.12 11.33
N ASN A 563 22.95 28.67 11.97
CA ASN A 563 23.92 29.53 11.28
C ASN A 563 24.64 28.74 10.17
N GLU A 564 25.15 29.44 9.16
CA GLU A 564 25.90 28.86 8.03
C GLU A 564 25.08 27.97 7.06
N GLY A 565 23.75 27.97 7.18
CA GLY A 565 22.85 27.28 6.25
C GLY A 565 22.59 25.81 6.60
N HIS A 566 23.09 25.33 7.74
CA HIS A 566 22.76 24.01 8.26
C HIS A 566 21.29 23.91 8.66
N LYS A 567 20.65 22.79 8.29
CA LYS A 567 19.25 22.49 8.66
C LYS A 567 19.14 21.17 9.37
N SER A 568 18.18 21.08 10.27
CA SER A 568 17.68 19.83 10.88
C SER A 568 16.16 19.84 10.88
N SER A 569 15.53 18.79 11.39
CA SER A 569 14.09 18.78 11.62
C SER A 569 13.73 18.11 12.95
N ILE A 570 12.61 18.55 13.53
CA ILE A 570 12.03 17.89 14.70
C ILE A 570 10.57 17.52 14.42
N LEU A 571 10.12 16.45 15.07
CA LEU A 571 8.72 16.05 15.15
C LEU A 571 8.26 16.16 16.60
N TRP A 572 7.26 17.00 16.88
CA TRP A 572 6.89 17.38 18.24
C TRP A 572 5.40 17.75 18.37
N GLU A 573 4.95 18.06 19.60
CA GLU A 573 3.54 18.35 19.93
C GLU A 573 3.36 19.79 20.49
N PRO A 574 3.44 20.83 19.64
CA PRO A 574 3.31 22.20 20.10
C PRO A 574 1.93 22.47 20.74
N GLY A 575 1.94 23.34 21.74
CA GLY A 575 0.75 23.70 22.52
C GLY A 575 0.15 25.06 22.15
N CYS A 576 0.95 25.97 21.62
CA CYS A 576 0.58 27.34 21.29
C CYS A 576 -0.20 27.44 19.98
N SER A 577 -1.22 28.31 19.94
CA SER A 577 -1.99 28.51 18.71
C SER A 577 -1.19 29.25 17.65
N THR A 578 -0.14 29.98 18.03
CA THR A 578 0.82 30.58 17.10
C THR A 578 1.45 29.54 16.16
N ILE A 579 1.73 28.33 16.66
CA ILE A 579 2.29 27.23 15.86
C ILE A 579 1.19 26.30 15.35
N ASN A 580 0.13 26.08 16.13
CA ASN A 580 -0.92 25.13 15.79
C ASN A 580 -1.95 25.63 14.77
N ASP A 581 -2.24 26.94 14.74
CA ASP A 581 -3.34 27.50 13.95
C ASP A 581 -2.88 28.43 12.81
N HIS A 582 -1.59 28.80 12.73
CA HIS A 582 -0.91 29.69 11.74
C HIS A 582 -1.61 31.00 11.29
N GLY A 583 -2.86 31.26 11.71
CA GLY A 583 -3.72 32.38 11.32
C GLY A 583 -3.75 33.50 12.36
N CYS A 584 -3.34 33.25 13.60
CA CYS A 584 -3.30 34.30 14.63
C CYS A 584 -2.04 35.17 14.54
N ALA A 585 -0.94 34.67 13.99
CA ALA A 585 0.29 35.45 13.77
C ALA A 585 0.11 36.61 12.78
N LYS A 586 -0.90 36.53 11.88
CA LYS A 586 -1.26 37.61 10.97
C LYS A 586 -2.17 38.64 11.64
N ALA A 587 -3.08 38.20 12.52
CA ALA A 587 -3.95 39.07 13.31
C ALA A 587 -3.18 39.87 14.37
N LEU A 588 -2.16 39.27 14.99
CA LEU A 588 -1.29 39.92 15.97
C LEU A 588 -0.23 40.85 15.34
N ARG A 589 -0.03 40.78 14.02
CA ARG A 589 0.72 41.79 13.24
C ARG A 589 -0.17 42.90 12.66
N GLN A 590 -1.47 42.88 12.93
CA GLN A 590 -2.48 43.77 12.33
C GLN A 590 -3.14 44.71 13.33
N ILE A 591 -2.35 45.24 14.26
CA ILE A 591 -2.71 46.48 14.95
C ILE A 591 -1.91 47.57 14.22
N ASP A 592 -2.65 48.46 13.54
CA ASP A 592 -2.24 49.55 12.65
C ASP A 592 -1.96 49.22 11.17
N GLY A 593 -3.06 49.07 10.41
CA GLY A 593 -3.11 49.42 8.99
C GLY A 593 -2.82 48.29 7.98
N LEU A 594 -3.79 48.10 7.07
CA LEU A 594 -3.86 47.26 5.85
C LEU A 594 -2.68 46.29 5.51
N PRO A 595 -2.98 45.03 5.13
CA PRO A 595 -1.97 44.00 4.89
C PRO A 595 -1.00 44.36 3.74
N LYS A 596 0.30 44.49 4.05
CA LYS A 596 1.35 44.28 3.03
C LYS A 596 1.37 42.79 2.68
N ARG A 597 0.98 42.48 1.44
CA ARG A 597 1.02 41.12 0.87
C ARG A 597 2.47 40.59 0.92
N GLY A 598 2.65 39.38 1.43
CA GLY A 598 3.89 38.62 1.20
C GLY A 598 4.10 38.35 -0.30
N SER A 599 5.34 38.12 -0.72
CA SER A 599 5.66 37.83 -2.13
C SER A 599 4.97 36.54 -2.61
N LEU A 600 4.63 36.48 -3.90
CA LEU A 600 3.99 35.32 -4.56
C LEU A 600 4.80 34.02 -4.33
N LEU A 601 6.14 34.13 -4.32
CA LEU A 601 7.07 33.03 -4.01
C LEU A 601 6.82 32.40 -2.64
N ARG A 602 6.57 33.20 -1.61
CA ARG A 602 6.34 32.70 -0.24
C ARG A 602 5.02 31.93 -0.14
N GLN A 603 3.99 32.38 -0.84
CA GLN A 603 2.67 31.72 -0.89
C GLN A 603 2.71 30.40 -1.68
N VAL A 604 3.53 30.32 -2.73
CA VAL A 604 3.76 29.07 -3.48
C VAL A 604 4.54 28.05 -2.64
N MET A 605 5.52 28.50 -1.85
CA MET A 605 6.25 27.62 -0.92
C MET A 605 5.34 27.05 0.18
N GLU A 606 4.46 27.87 0.77
CA GLU A 606 3.47 27.43 1.78
C GLU A 606 2.42 26.46 1.20
N ALA A 607 2.07 26.57 -0.08
CA ALA A 607 1.21 25.60 -0.77
C ALA A 607 1.95 24.28 -1.12
N ALA A 608 3.26 24.34 -1.36
CA ALA A 608 4.08 23.15 -1.57
C ALA A 608 4.24 22.32 -0.28
N ASP A 609 4.18 22.95 0.89
CA ASP A 609 4.22 22.27 2.20
C ASP A 609 3.02 21.34 2.44
N HIS A 610 1.90 21.56 1.74
CA HIS A 610 0.73 20.67 1.72
C HIS A 610 0.89 19.48 0.76
N SER A 611 1.94 19.41 -0.05
CA SER A 611 2.14 18.31 -0.99
C SER A 611 2.68 17.06 -0.30
N MET A 612 2.10 15.90 -0.61
CA MET A 612 2.64 14.62 -0.16
C MET A 612 4.03 14.33 -0.72
N VAL A 613 4.16 14.39 -2.05
CA VAL A 613 5.40 14.04 -2.76
C VAL A 613 6.52 15.05 -2.48
N ALA A 614 6.20 16.34 -2.45
CA ALA A 614 7.22 17.37 -2.30
C ALA A 614 7.59 17.65 -0.84
N SER A 615 6.75 17.27 0.15
CA SER A 615 6.94 17.72 1.53
C SER A 615 6.65 16.66 2.61
N TYR A 616 5.45 16.07 2.68
CA TYR A 616 5.15 15.09 3.75
C TYR A 616 5.99 13.81 3.66
N ILE A 617 6.11 13.18 2.49
CA ILE A 617 6.93 11.96 2.33
C ILE A 617 8.40 12.23 2.71
N PRO A 618 9.08 13.25 2.17
CA PRO A 618 10.44 13.62 2.60
C PRO A 618 10.55 13.86 4.11
N GLY A 619 9.61 14.62 4.71
CA GLY A 619 9.64 14.92 6.14
C GLY A 619 9.42 13.69 7.03
N CYS A 620 8.52 12.79 6.62
CA CYS A 620 8.28 11.53 7.34
C CYS A 620 9.48 10.58 7.22
N TRP A 621 10.08 10.46 6.04
CA TRP A 621 11.30 9.69 5.82
C TRP A 621 12.47 10.24 6.67
N ALA A 622 12.67 11.56 6.66
CA ALA A 622 13.68 12.23 7.46
C ALA A 622 13.47 11.99 8.97
N SER A 623 12.22 12.07 9.42
CA SER A 623 11.86 11.79 10.82
C SER A 623 12.18 10.34 11.23
N LEU A 624 11.85 9.36 10.39
CA LEU A 624 12.18 7.95 10.63
C LEU A 624 13.69 7.75 10.75
N ARG A 625 14.46 8.23 9.77
CA ARG A 625 15.92 8.14 9.75
C ARG A 625 16.54 8.76 11.00
N ARG A 626 16.07 9.94 11.37
CA ARG A 626 16.53 10.66 12.56
C ARG A 626 16.25 9.87 13.84
N TRP A 627 15.07 9.28 13.96
CA TRP A 627 14.71 8.49 15.14
C TRP A 627 15.48 7.17 15.22
N GLN A 628 15.78 6.54 14.08
CA GLN A 628 16.69 5.39 14.00
C GLN A 628 18.09 5.76 14.48
N GLU A 629 18.66 6.88 14.02
CA GLU A 629 19.96 7.36 14.49
C GLU A 629 19.94 7.66 16.00
N ALA A 630 18.90 8.35 16.48
CA ALA A 630 18.74 8.68 17.89
C ALA A 630 18.63 7.44 18.78
N GLN A 631 17.87 6.42 18.35
CA GLN A 631 17.75 5.14 19.05
C GLN A 631 19.10 4.43 19.09
N LYS A 632 19.79 4.32 17.96
CA LYS A 632 21.08 3.62 17.85
C LYS A 632 22.17 4.28 18.71
N LEU A 633 22.20 5.61 18.73
CA LEU A 633 23.17 6.39 19.48
C LEU A 633 22.72 6.75 20.90
N LYS A 634 21.54 6.27 21.34
CA LYS A 634 20.94 6.58 22.65
C LYS A 634 20.87 8.09 22.93
N ARG A 635 20.49 8.87 21.91
CA ARG A 635 20.37 10.33 21.94
C ARG A 635 18.93 10.77 22.22
N SER A 636 18.78 12.05 22.55
CA SER A 636 17.49 12.69 22.72
C SER A 636 16.78 12.91 21.37
N ARG A 637 15.45 13.06 21.41
CA ARG A 637 14.65 13.43 20.22
C ARG A 637 14.99 14.81 19.70
N VAL A 638 15.20 15.73 20.64
CA VAL A 638 15.56 17.13 20.41
C VAL A 638 16.93 17.38 21.04
N THR A 639 17.87 17.90 20.27
CA THR A 639 19.21 18.24 20.76
C THR A 639 19.21 19.50 21.61
N ALA A 640 20.30 19.73 22.36
CA ALA A 640 20.48 20.96 23.12
C ALA A 640 20.46 22.22 22.22
N GLN A 641 21.09 22.16 21.03
CA GLN A 641 21.10 23.29 20.08
C GLN A 641 19.72 23.59 19.51
N GLU A 642 18.96 22.56 19.14
CA GLU A 642 17.57 22.72 18.66
C GLU A 642 16.69 23.29 19.77
N LEU A 643 16.83 22.75 20.99
CA LEU A 643 16.12 23.22 22.16
C LEU A 643 16.40 24.70 22.41
N GLU A 644 17.67 25.11 22.43
CA GLU A 644 18.08 26.50 22.64
C GLU A 644 17.51 27.41 21.54
N ARG A 645 17.65 27.00 20.27
CA ARG A 645 17.17 27.77 19.12
C ARG A 645 15.66 27.99 19.17
N ILE A 646 14.89 26.94 19.43
CA ILE A 646 13.42 26.99 19.47
C ILE A 646 12.96 27.73 20.73
N ASN A 647 13.55 27.48 21.89
CA ASN A 647 13.21 28.21 23.12
C ASN A 647 13.53 29.70 23.00
N GLY A 648 14.63 30.06 22.35
CA GLY A 648 14.96 31.45 22.04
C GLY A 648 13.91 32.12 21.16
N ALA A 649 13.45 31.42 20.11
CA ALA A 649 12.37 31.91 19.24
C ALA A 649 11.03 32.06 20.00
N LEU A 650 10.64 31.07 20.80
CA LEU A 650 9.43 31.13 21.65
C LEU A 650 9.52 32.24 22.70
N GLY A 651 10.70 32.46 23.30
CA GLY A 651 10.96 33.55 24.23
C GLY A 651 10.86 34.92 23.57
N ASN A 652 11.30 35.06 22.32
CA ASN A 652 11.12 36.29 21.54
C ASN A 652 9.63 36.58 21.29
N ILE A 653 8.85 35.56 20.92
CA ILE A 653 7.40 35.70 20.73
C ILE A 653 6.74 36.10 22.05
N SER A 654 7.08 35.45 23.16
CA SER A 654 6.52 35.79 24.48
C SER A 654 6.82 37.25 24.86
N ARG A 655 8.02 37.76 24.57
CA ARG A 655 8.37 39.18 24.82
C ARG A 655 7.55 40.14 23.96
N GLN A 656 7.33 39.81 22.69
CA GLN A 656 6.48 40.61 21.81
C GLN A 656 5.02 40.66 22.28
N LEU A 657 4.50 39.54 22.82
CA LEU A 657 3.17 39.50 23.43
C LEU A 657 3.11 40.35 24.72
N ASP A 658 4.18 40.37 25.52
CA ASP A 658 4.27 41.22 26.72
C ASP A 658 4.27 42.72 26.36
N ASP A 659 5.03 43.12 25.35
CA ASP A 659 5.06 44.51 24.86
C ASP A 659 3.67 44.94 24.32
N LEU A 660 2.98 44.03 23.62
CA LEU A 660 1.63 44.28 23.12
C LEU A 660 0.62 44.41 24.26
N GLN A 661 0.70 43.54 25.28
CA GLN A 661 -0.16 43.61 26.45
C GLN A 661 0.04 44.93 27.20
N GLN A 662 1.29 45.36 27.41
CA GLN A 662 1.60 46.65 28.04
C GLN A 662 1.06 47.83 27.22
N THR A 663 1.13 47.75 25.89
CA THR A 663 0.57 48.79 25.01
C THR A 663 -0.95 48.89 25.14
N LEU A 664 -1.65 47.76 25.26
CA LEU A 664 -3.10 47.72 25.48
C LEU A 664 -3.48 48.28 26.86
N GLU A 665 -2.70 47.96 27.90
CA GLU A 665 -2.92 48.44 29.27
C GLU A 665 -2.64 49.94 29.42
N ASN A 666 -1.70 50.49 28.64
CA ASN A 666 -1.27 51.90 28.72
C ASN A 666 -2.02 52.86 27.76
N ASN A 667 -3.01 52.40 26.99
CA ASN A 667 -3.68 53.23 25.99
C ASN A 667 -4.72 54.20 26.61
N PRO A 668 -4.57 55.54 26.48
CA PRO A 668 -5.42 56.54 27.17
C PRO A 668 -6.89 56.63 26.72
N ARG A 669 -7.31 55.89 25.68
CA ARG A 669 -8.70 55.91 25.14
C ARG A 669 -9.62 54.84 25.73
N ALA A 670 -9.23 54.21 26.83
CA ALA A 670 -9.81 53.01 27.46
C ALA A 670 -11.30 53.04 27.86
N HIS A 671 -12.02 54.16 27.75
CA HIS A 671 -13.41 54.24 28.21
C HIS A 671 -14.46 53.82 27.15
N ALA A 672 -14.11 53.73 25.87
CA ALA A 672 -15.08 53.36 24.82
C ALA A 672 -15.19 51.84 24.58
N ASN A 673 -14.11 51.06 24.79
CA ASN A 673 -14.02 49.64 24.40
C ASN A 673 -13.42 48.73 25.49
N TYR A 674 -13.57 49.07 26.78
CA TYR A 674 -12.98 48.34 27.93
C TYR A 674 -13.20 46.80 27.88
N HIS A 675 -14.41 46.35 27.56
CA HIS A 675 -14.72 44.92 27.45
C HIS A 675 -13.94 44.22 26.33
N GLN A 676 -13.72 44.89 25.20
CA GLN A 676 -12.99 44.33 24.06
C GLN A 676 -11.49 44.25 24.36
N ASP A 677 -10.93 45.24 25.06
CA ASP A 677 -9.51 45.25 25.42
C ASP A 677 -9.21 44.27 26.57
N ALA A 678 -10.15 44.08 27.51
CA ALA A 678 -10.07 43.02 28.51
C ALA A 678 -10.07 41.62 27.86
N GLN A 679 -10.92 41.39 26.84
CA GLN A 679 -10.94 40.13 26.09
C GLN A 679 -9.63 39.89 25.32
N LYS A 680 -9.06 40.92 24.68
CA LYS A 680 -7.75 40.81 24.00
C LYS A 680 -6.63 40.51 24.98
N SER A 681 -6.58 41.20 26.12
CA SER A 681 -5.59 40.95 27.18
C SER A 681 -5.70 39.52 27.72
N GLN A 682 -6.92 39.00 27.90
CA GLN A 682 -7.15 37.62 28.29
C GLN A 682 -6.65 36.61 27.25
N ALA A 683 -6.94 36.84 25.96
CA ALA A 683 -6.46 35.97 24.87
C ALA A 683 -4.91 35.97 24.77
N LEU A 684 -4.25 37.11 24.98
CA LEU A 684 -2.79 37.21 25.02
C LEU A 684 -2.20 36.41 26.19
N LYS A 685 -2.80 36.50 27.38
CA LYS A 685 -2.38 35.71 28.56
C LYS A 685 -2.54 34.21 28.34
N GLU A 686 -3.65 33.79 27.73
CA GLU A 686 -3.88 32.39 27.37
C GLU A 686 -2.84 31.89 26.37
N GLU A 687 -2.51 32.68 25.36
CA GLU A 687 -1.48 32.31 24.37
C GLU A 687 -0.09 32.24 25.00
N LYS A 688 0.26 33.15 25.92
CA LYS A 688 1.50 33.07 26.70
C LYS A 688 1.58 31.79 27.53
N GLY A 689 0.48 31.41 28.19
CA GLY A 689 0.38 30.14 28.91
C GLY A 689 0.63 28.92 27.99
N LYS A 690 0.10 28.95 26.76
CA LYS A 690 0.35 27.89 25.78
C LYS A 690 1.79 27.88 25.25
N ILE A 691 2.44 29.03 25.13
CA ILE A 691 3.87 29.12 24.80
C ILE A 691 4.71 28.46 25.91
N GLN A 692 4.43 28.76 27.18
CA GLN A 692 5.12 28.13 28.32
C GLN A 692 4.90 26.62 28.35
N MET A 693 3.67 26.15 28.09
CA MET A 693 3.39 24.72 27.93
C MET A 693 4.20 24.10 26.78
N THR A 694 4.33 24.82 25.66
CA THR A 694 5.12 24.37 24.50
C THR A 694 6.60 24.24 24.85
N GLN A 695 7.17 25.22 25.56
CA GLN A 695 8.55 25.15 26.06
C GLN A 695 8.75 23.98 27.03
N THR A 696 7.79 23.73 27.92
CA THR A 696 7.83 22.60 28.86
C THR A 696 7.82 21.26 28.13
N ARG A 697 6.95 21.10 27.12
CA ARG A 697 6.91 19.89 26.29
C ARG A 697 8.19 19.70 25.49
N LEU A 698 8.76 20.79 24.97
CA LEU A 698 10.03 20.75 24.24
C LEU A 698 11.19 20.29 25.13
N LEU A 699 11.26 20.79 26.37
CA LEU A 699 12.23 20.32 27.37
C LEU A 699 12.06 18.83 27.67
N ALA A 700 10.82 18.34 27.85
CA ALA A 700 10.58 16.92 28.06
C ALA A 700 11.08 16.04 26.89
N LEU A 701 10.95 16.52 25.65
CA LEU A 701 11.49 15.81 24.47
C LEU A 701 13.02 15.78 24.42
N HIS A 702 13.68 16.77 25.02
CA HIS A 702 15.13 16.78 25.17
C HIS A 702 15.61 15.74 26.19
N ASP A 703 14.87 15.58 27.29
CA ASP A 703 15.23 14.61 28.33
C ASP A 703 14.95 13.16 27.89
N GLN A 704 13.95 12.97 27.02
CA GLN A 704 13.55 11.65 26.55
C GLN A 704 14.54 11.03 25.56
N ARG A 705 14.94 9.78 25.81
CA ARG A 705 15.69 8.95 24.85
C ARG A 705 14.75 8.14 23.97
N VAL A 706 15.09 8.03 22.68
CA VAL A 706 14.29 7.28 21.71
C VAL A 706 14.42 5.78 21.97
N THR A 707 13.29 5.10 22.06
CA THR A 707 13.20 3.64 22.25
C THR A 707 12.88 2.92 20.94
N GLU A 708 13.12 1.61 20.88
CA GLU A 708 12.77 0.78 19.72
C GLU A 708 11.27 0.80 19.41
N THR A 709 10.41 0.75 20.44
CA THR A 709 8.95 0.82 20.28
C THR A 709 8.51 2.13 19.62
N GLU A 710 9.18 3.24 19.90
CA GLU A 710 8.87 4.53 19.27
C GLU A 710 9.31 4.60 17.80
N VAL A 711 10.31 3.81 17.41
CA VAL A 711 10.75 3.72 16.01
C VAL A 711 9.90 2.71 15.25
N TYR A 712 9.80 1.48 15.74
CA TYR A 712 9.28 0.32 15.01
C TYR A 712 7.91 -0.17 15.49
N GLY A 713 7.35 0.42 16.55
CA GLY A 713 6.03 0.05 17.07
C GLY A 713 5.99 -1.39 17.58
N SER A 714 4.99 -2.17 17.13
CA SER A 714 4.81 -3.57 17.53
C SER A 714 5.96 -4.50 17.09
N TYR A 715 6.78 -4.09 16.13
CA TYR A 715 7.94 -4.87 15.71
C TYR A 715 9.13 -4.78 16.68
N ALA A 716 9.09 -3.86 17.65
CA ALA A 716 10.15 -3.75 18.66
C ALA A 716 10.32 -5.01 19.50
N ASP A 717 9.28 -5.84 19.61
CA ASP A 717 9.34 -7.14 20.30
C ASP A 717 10.11 -8.21 19.47
N GLN A 718 10.51 -7.89 18.23
CA GLN A 718 11.22 -8.77 17.30
C GLN A 718 12.46 -8.08 16.71
N PRO A 719 13.48 -7.75 17.51
CA PRO A 719 14.62 -6.94 17.08
C PRO A 719 15.46 -7.61 15.97
N GLU A 720 15.58 -8.94 15.96
CA GLU A 720 16.28 -9.68 14.89
C GLU A 720 15.54 -9.54 13.55
N TRP A 721 14.21 -9.64 13.57
CA TRP A 721 13.36 -9.44 12.39
C TRP A 721 13.47 -8.01 11.85
N VAL A 722 13.44 -7.02 12.74
CA VAL A 722 13.66 -5.62 12.37
C VAL A 722 15.03 -5.44 11.72
N GLN A 723 16.08 -6.01 12.32
CA GLN A 723 17.45 -5.87 11.82
C GLN A 723 17.62 -6.51 10.44
N GLU A 724 17.04 -7.69 10.20
CA GLU A 724 17.05 -8.36 8.89
C GLU A 724 16.41 -7.47 7.80
N ASN A 725 15.23 -6.91 8.09
CA ASN A 725 14.52 -6.07 7.13
C ASN A 725 15.17 -4.70 6.94
N LEU A 726 15.88 -4.18 7.96
CA LEU A 726 16.73 -3.00 7.81
C LEU A 726 17.93 -3.25 6.91
N LEU A 727 18.49 -4.46 6.87
CA LEU A 727 19.57 -4.78 5.93
C LEU A 727 19.08 -4.69 4.48
N ARG A 728 17.89 -5.24 4.18
CA ARG A 728 17.23 -5.07 2.87
C ARG A 728 16.99 -3.59 2.56
N TRP A 729 16.40 -2.84 3.51
CA TRP A 729 16.10 -1.43 3.30
C TRP A 729 17.36 -0.57 3.07
N ASN A 730 18.43 -0.80 3.84
CA ASN A 730 19.70 -0.07 3.69
C ASN A 730 20.52 -0.52 2.47
N ALA A 731 20.14 -1.61 1.78
CA ALA A 731 20.77 -2.00 0.52
C ALA A 731 20.46 -1.00 -0.62
N HIS A 732 19.38 -0.21 -0.49
CA HIS A 732 19.11 0.92 -1.37
C HIS A 732 19.97 2.13 -0.98
N PRO A 733 20.87 2.62 -1.86
CA PRO A 733 21.71 3.78 -1.56
C PRO A 733 20.93 5.01 -1.14
N GLU A 734 19.72 5.20 -1.70
CA GLU A 734 18.83 6.32 -1.41
C GLU A 734 18.37 6.35 0.05
N ASN A 735 18.24 5.19 0.70
CA ASN A 735 17.89 5.13 2.11
C ASN A 735 19.07 5.45 3.03
N THR A 736 20.29 5.42 2.52
CA THR A 736 21.51 5.73 3.29
C THR A 736 22.08 7.13 3.00
N VAL A 737 21.42 7.89 2.11
CA VAL A 737 21.89 9.21 1.69
C VAL A 737 21.98 10.18 2.88
N ASN A 738 22.99 11.03 2.81
CA ASN A 738 23.22 12.09 3.78
C ASN A 738 22.23 13.25 3.54
N GLU A 739 21.03 13.16 4.11
CA GLU A 739 20.01 14.21 4.07
C GLU A 739 20.08 15.09 5.33
N GLN A 740 20.16 16.42 5.17
CA GLN A 740 20.35 17.33 6.32
C GLN A 740 19.14 17.33 7.26
N LEU A 741 17.92 17.31 6.73
CA LEU A 741 16.71 17.28 7.55
C LEU A 741 16.60 16.01 8.40
N ALA A 742 17.22 14.91 7.95
CA ALA A 742 17.26 13.64 8.64
C ALA A 742 18.35 13.56 9.73
N LYS A 743 19.28 14.52 9.76
CA LYS A 743 20.43 14.51 10.69
C LYS A 743 20.13 15.21 12.00
N ILE A 744 20.79 14.70 13.03
CA ILE A 744 20.99 15.40 14.30
C ILE A 744 22.15 16.40 14.12
N PRO A 745 21.98 17.70 14.44
CA PRO A 745 23.08 18.67 14.35
C PRO A 745 24.24 18.27 15.28
N PRO A 746 25.50 18.46 14.85
CA PRO A 746 26.67 18.09 15.64
C PRO A 746 26.77 18.97 16.92
N PRO A 747 27.36 18.47 18.02
CA PRO A 747 27.60 19.26 19.23
C PRO A 747 28.45 20.50 18.95
N ALA A 748 28.27 21.57 19.75
CA ALA A 748 28.89 22.88 19.49
C ALA A 748 30.43 22.87 19.58
N GLU A 749 31.02 21.86 20.21
CA GLU A 749 32.46 21.77 20.44
C GLU A 749 33.24 21.01 19.35
N ASP A 750 32.56 20.50 18.32
CA ASP A 750 33.20 19.59 17.34
C ASP A 750 33.12 20.08 15.90
N HIS A 751 33.31 21.38 15.70
CA HIS A 751 33.34 22.01 14.37
C HIS A 751 34.40 21.36 13.46
N ASP A 752 35.56 20.97 14.02
CA ASP A 752 36.66 20.43 13.23
C ASP A 752 36.42 18.99 12.75
N LEU A 753 35.81 18.12 13.57
CA LEU A 753 35.42 16.77 13.10
C LEU A 753 34.18 16.80 12.20
N ALA A 754 33.26 17.74 12.40
CA ALA A 754 32.11 17.91 11.52
C ALA A 754 32.54 18.39 10.12
N ILE A 755 33.51 19.31 10.04
CA ILE A 755 34.12 19.71 8.77
C ILE A 755 34.85 18.52 8.14
N ALA A 756 35.68 17.77 8.89
CA ALA A 756 36.42 16.62 8.37
C ALA A 756 35.51 15.47 7.88
N ALA A 757 34.36 15.24 8.54
CA ALA A 757 33.39 14.22 8.14
C ALA A 757 32.56 14.61 6.91
N ILE A 758 32.38 15.92 6.66
CA ILE A 758 31.63 16.45 5.52
C ILE A 758 32.53 16.66 4.29
N THR A 759 33.82 16.97 4.47
CA THR A 759 34.76 17.27 3.38
C THR A 759 35.63 16.08 2.93
N GLY A 760 35.39 14.89 3.47
CA GLY A 760 36.15 13.69 3.08
C GLY A 760 37.56 13.64 3.67
N GLY A 761 37.73 14.02 4.93
CA GLY A 761 38.93 13.75 5.72
C GLY A 761 40.08 14.75 5.57
N HIS A 762 39.84 15.98 5.13
CA HIS A 762 40.87 17.02 5.16
C HIS A 762 40.67 17.95 6.36
N ALA A 763 41.54 17.79 7.36
CA ALA A 763 41.66 18.74 8.46
C ALA A 763 42.26 20.06 7.96
N VAL A 764 41.61 21.18 8.29
CA VAL A 764 42.10 22.53 7.97
C VAL A 764 43.43 22.73 8.70
N GLY A 765 44.53 22.90 7.95
CA GLY A 765 45.88 23.13 8.49
C GLY A 765 46.94 22.08 8.12
N ALA A 766 46.61 21.03 7.37
CA ALA A 766 47.63 20.13 6.82
C ALA A 766 48.45 20.84 5.71
N PRO A 767 49.80 20.74 5.71
CA PRO A 767 50.65 21.42 4.74
C PRO A 767 50.41 20.88 3.33
N TYR A 768 50.11 21.79 2.40
CA TYR A 768 49.90 21.51 0.99
C TYR A 768 51.27 21.35 0.31
N HIS A 769 51.61 20.14 -0.16
CA HIS A 769 52.71 19.96 -1.11
C HIS A 769 52.23 20.36 -2.51
N LEU A 770 52.46 21.62 -2.87
CA LEU A 770 52.30 22.09 -4.25
C LEU A 770 53.47 21.55 -5.09
N ASP A 771 53.14 20.66 -6.03
CA ASP A 771 54.01 20.26 -7.14
C ASP A 771 54.03 21.39 -8.17
N ILE A 772 55.16 22.09 -8.26
CA ILE A 772 55.35 23.29 -9.09
C ILE A 772 55.66 22.92 -10.55
N ASP A 773 55.86 21.64 -10.86
CA ASP A 773 56.23 21.20 -12.22
C ASP A 773 55.01 20.97 -13.15
N SER A 774 53.77 21.17 -12.68
CA SER A 774 52.57 20.99 -13.51
C SER A 774 52.05 22.29 -14.17
N ILE A 775 52.78 23.40 -14.08
CA ILE A 775 52.44 24.65 -14.78
C ILE A 775 53.68 25.25 -15.45
N VAL A 776 54.23 24.54 -16.45
CA VAL A 776 54.70 25.06 -17.76
C VAL A 776 54.61 23.94 -18.78
#